data_AF-A0A542DL70-F1
#
_entry.id   AF-A0A542DL70-F1
#
_cell.length_a   1.000
_cell.length_b   1.000
_cell.length_c   1.000
_cell.angle_alpha   90.00
_cell.angle_beta   90.00
_cell.angle_gamma   90.00
#
_symmetry.space_group_name_H-M   'P 1'
#
loop_
_entity.id
_entity.type
_entity.pdbx_description
1 polymer ?
#
loop_
_entity_poly.entity_id
_entity_poly.type
_entity_poly.pdbx_seq_one_letter_code
_entity_poly.pdbx_strand_id
1 'polypeptide(L)'
;MRYRVEVADRPDALYAVWNGRVFRAQRSTADGTVLLVPLPGEEETPEGFDTEWNGHPAKVVPEGETGSTFSIHTLCLFDDEIYRILPQSTDGELTLKWTGQDERVAAELGLVDFTTKTSDPESITALWQERHDLGPADARPGDARADPSALLRAIGRTLVHEMPEGWQRVGAQFRQVGDYAELEVRAVAEDMTVSLSAPPELGQLFARLRAAMYDPATGTWLQGTFTLDAASNFDFDYETDTEPNWRLTPEGRPGARSYDAELEYFPRERKNVPQWLAAKAGLPLEVTFRQARVVDGHNPGEQPVVNRPPVPAEEARAVLGYLYRAPIVLTRPATGPDLFAPNGPADVPDAFHTDGVWIWPAAVPHYLRKYGVPPDPELLDHIRAQNHRTPYVPERVRTTAEAEILGQPHPPQQAADLIEYDQFGRIERGAEPKDLRASEVLSLLRTRLAEHGIPDTAYRIGTPAEGAWCLRRTDQGWEVARHAEGGPTEPLLEAQYFPEIEPAARALLGSLLLYPGRGAVPADQEAAEPAAQAPDWPILPMRGEPPLTFFRAKRMVVLPAGTRVLRFGNEGGNLVHAESTRFPETSLGQQREFERGTYLLRRPLRVLTGVTLPWAGLPGGAIAYLLPRALGQHLETGAIERDPGHQGDRR
;
A
#
# COMPACT_ATOMS: atom_id res chain seq x y z
N MET A 1 -13.03 10.48 27.61
CA MET A 1 -11.64 10.96 27.68
C MET A 1 -11.55 12.14 26.74
N ARG A 2 -11.18 13.32 27.24
CA ARG A 2 -11.06 14.53 26.40
C ARG A 2 -9.66 14.58 25.79
N TYR A 3 -9.54 15.14 24.59
CA TYR A 3 -8.26 15.30 23.91
C TYR A 3 -7.83 16.77 23.95
N ARG A 4 -6.55 17.00 24.23
CA ARG A 4 -5.93 18.32 24.17
C ARG A 4 -4.65 18.22 23.35
N VAL A 5 -4.31 19.26 22.59
CA VAL A 5 -3.08 19.32 21.82
C VAL A 5 -2.30 20.53 22.27
N GLU A 6 -1.02 20.32 22.59
CA GLU A 6 -0.11 21.41 22.92
C GLU A 6 0.90 21.57 21.79
N VAL A 7 0.73 22.67 21.06
CA VAL A 7 1.64 23.11 19.99
C VAL A 7 2.62 24.12 20.60
N ALA A 8 3.40 23.70 21.59
CA ALA A 8 4.47 24.53 22.13
C ALA A 8 5.63 24.69 21.12
N ASP A 9 6.32 25.83 21.17
CA ASP A 9 7.54 26.20 20.42
C ASP A 9 7.85 25.34 19.19
N ARG A 10 7.23 25.72 18.05
CA ARG A 10 7.19 24.90 16.84
C ARG A 10 8.55 24.32 16.46
N PRO A 11 8.71 22.98 16.55
CA PRO A 11 9.95 22.31 16.18
C PRO A 11 10.14 22.23 14.66
N ASP A 12 9.26 22.83 13.85
CA ASP A 12 9.37 22.84 12.40
C ASP A 12 10.53 23.71 11.92
N ALA A 13 11.67 23.08 11.69
CA ALA A 13 12.86 23.74 11.16
C ALA A 13 13.78 22.72 10.48
N LEU A 14 14.86 23.24 9.91
CA LEU A 14 16.06 22.46 9.61
C LEU A 14 16.92 22.42 10.89
N TYR A 15 17.52 21.27 11.16
CA TYR A 15 18.42 21.02 12.28
C TYR A 15 19.72 20.39 11.79
N ALA A 16 20.76 20.53 12.60
CA ALA A 16 22.02 19.84 12.40
C ALA A 16 22.53 19.27 13.73
N VAL A 17 23.15 18.10 13.66
CA VAL A 17 23.89 17.52 14.78
C VAL A 17 25.34 17.97 14.66
N TRP A 18 25.84 18.67 15.68
CA TRP A 18 27.23 19.09 15.76
C TRP A 18 27.79 18.73 17.13
N ASN A 19 28.92 18.02 17.17
CA ASN A 19 29.52 17.48 18.41
C ASN A 19 28.51 16.70 19.28
N GLY A 20 27.61 15.95 18.66
CA GLY A 20 26.60 15.12 19.35
C GLY A 20 25.42 15.89 19.94
N ARG A 21 25.34 17.21 19.76
CA ARG A 21 24.21 18.07 20.16
C ARG A 21 23.40 18.53 18.95
N VAL A 22 22.10 18.73 19.14
CA VAL A 22 21.18 19.21 18.10
C VAL A 22 21.11 20.73 18.15
N PHE A 23 21.19 21.38 16.99
CA PHE A 23 21.04 22.82 16.83
C PHE A 23 20.04 23.13 15.73
N ARG A 24 19.33 24.25 15.82
CA ARG A 24 18.61 24.81 14.67
C ARG A 24 19.63 25.17 13.60
N ALA A 25 19.30 24.90 12.35
CA ALA A 25 20.21 25.03 11.23
C ALA A 25 19.61 25.87 10.10
N GLN A 26 20.48 26.61 9.40
CA GLN A 26 20.17 27.19 8.09
C GLN A 26 21.28 26.85 7.12
N ARG A 27 20.92 26.23 6.00
CA ARG A 27 21.87 25.87 4.96
C ARG A 27 22.11 27.07 4.06
N SER A 28 23.37 27.43 3.86
CA SER A 28 23.76 28.42 2.86
C SER A 28 23.64 27.81 1.46
N THR A 29 23.05 28.57 0.54
CA THR A 29 22.93 28.17 -0.87
C THR A 29 24.17 28.50 -1.70
N ALA A 30 25.16 29.20 -1.12
CA ALA A 30 26.28 29.77 -1.87
C ALA A 30 27.62 29.04 -1.66
N ASP A 31 27.87 28.49 -0.46
CA ASP A 31 29.22 28.08 -0.04
C ASP A 31 29.29 26.75 0.72
N GLY A 32 28.19 26.00 0.82
CA GLY A 32 28.18 24.68 1.47
C GLY A 32 28.43 24.74 2.98
N THR A 33 28.07 25.86 3.62
CA THR A 33 28.09 26.02 5.08
C THR A 33 26.69 25.88 5.69
N VAL A 34 26.66 25.56 6.97
CA VAL A 34 25.46 25.53 7.79
C VAL A 34 25.65 26.50 8.96
N LEU A 35 24.68 27.40 9.14
CA LEU A 35 24.57 28.25 10.32
C LEU A 35 23.84 27.49 11.41
N LEU A 36 24.48 27.33 12.57
CA LEU A 36 23.94 26.69 13.77
C LEU A 36 23.46 27.74 14.76
N VAL A 37 22.30 27.52 15.35
CA VAL A 37 21.70 28.36 16.39
C VAL A 37 21.27 27.46 17.56
N PRO A 38 21.58 27.80 18.82
CA PRO A 38 21.10 27.07 20.00
C PRO A 38 19.58 26.96 20.01
N LEU A 39 19.09 25.90 20.63
CA LEU A 39 17.65 25.70 20.77
C LEU A 39 17.06 26.73 21.76
N PRO A 40 15.78 27.12 21.60
CA PRO A 40 15.11 28.01 22.54
C PRO A 40 15.20 27.45 23.97
N GLY A 41 15.47 28.32 24.95
CA GLY A 41 15.57 27.93 26.37
C GLY A 41 16.97 27.51 26.84
N GLU A 42 17.99 27.45 25.96
CA GLU A 42 19.38 27.27 26.41
C GLU A 42 19.93 28.58 27.03
N GLU A 43 20.26 28.54 28.33
CA GLU A 43 20.76 29.71 29.08
C GLU A 43 22.25 30.02 28.81
N GLU A 44 23.05 29.01 28.46
CA GLU A 44 24.49 29.16 28.22
C GLU A 44 24.82 29.16 26.72
N THR A 45 25.58 30.16 26.28
CA THR A 45 26.10 30.20 24.90
C THR A 45 27.12 29.08 24.70
N PRO A 46 26.94 28.18 23.72
CA PRO A 46 27.88 27.09 23.50
C PRO A 46 29.27 27.60 23.09
N GLU A 47 30.31 26.88 23.49
CA GLU A 47 31.69 27.25 23.18
C GLU A 47 31.92 27.38 21.67
N GLY A 48 32.51 28.51 21.25
CA GLY A 48 32.82 28.79 19.86
C GLY A 48 31.67 29.32 19.00
N PHE A 49 30.53 29.69 19.59
CA PHE A 49 29.49 30.48 18.93
C PHE A 49 29.89 31.96 18.96
N ASP A 50 30.58 32.40 17.90
CA ASP A 50 31.28 33.68 17.79
C ASP A 50 30.59 34.71 16.89
N THR A 51 29.41 34.39 16.37
CA THR A 51 28.57 35.29 15.57
C THR A 51 27.16 35.38 16.16
N GLU A 52 26.34 36.28 15.63
CA GLU A 52 24.93 36.41 15.97
C GLU A 52 24.04 36.27 14.73
N TRP A 53 22.84 35.73 14.92
CA TRP A 53 21.80 35.68 13.90
C TRP A 53 20.44 35.96 14.54
N ASN A 54 19.72 36.96 14.03
CA ASN A 54 18.45 37.44 14.61
C ASN A 54 18.52 37.67 16.13
N GLY A 55 19.65 38.21 16.62
CA GLY A 55 19.86 38.50 18.04
C GLY A 55 20.15 37.27 18.93
N HIS A 56 20.37 36.10 18.33
CA HIS A 56 20.75 34.88 19.05
C HIS A 56 22.20 34.51 18.72
N PRO A 57 22.98 33.96 19.67
CA PRO A 57 24.30 33.42 19.38
C PRO A 57 24.23 32.37 18.27
N ALA A 58 25.19 32.38 17.36
CA ALA A 58 25.22 31.46 16.24
C ALA A 58 26.67 31.07 15.89
N LYS A 59 26.80 30.01 15.10
CA LYS A 59 28.09 29.52 14.58
C LYS A 59 27.94 29.07 13.14
N VAL A 60 28.85 29.47 12.26
CA VAL A 60 28.91 28.92 10.89
C VAL A 60 29.90 27.77 10.87
N VAL A 61 29.48 26.63 10.35
CA VAL A 61 30.34 25.45 10.16
C VAL A 61 30.24 24.95 8.72
N PRO A 62 31.30 24.35 8.14
CA PRO A 62 31.18 23.61 6.90
C PRO A 62 30.15 22.48 7.03
N GLU A 63 29.32 22.25 6.00
CA GLU A 63 28.28 21.21 6.07
C GLU A 63 28.84 19.82 6.35
N GLY A 64 30.02 19.49 5.81
CA GLY A 64 30.71 18.22 6.07
C GLY A 64 31.29 18.06 7.49
N GLU A 65 31.27 19.11 8.32
CA GLU A 65 31.61 19.02 9.76
C GLU A 65 30.38 18.79 10.63
N THR A 66 29.17 18.86 10.06
CA THR A 66 27.95 18.44 10.75
C THR A 66 27.82 16.93 10.65
N GLY A 67 27.49 16.26 11.77
CA GLY A 67 27.33 14.80 11.78
C GLY A 67 26.09 14.32 11.03
N SER A 68 25.02 15.10 11.08
CA SER A 68 23.84 14.92 10.22
C SER A 68 23.03 16.20 10.15
N THR A 69 22.26 16.36 9.08
CA THR A 69 21.23 17.41 8.97
C THR A 69 19.87 16.76 8.79
N PHE A 70 18.82 17.36 9.34
CA PHE A 70 17.47 16.81 9.23
C PHE A 70 16.42 17.91 9.35
N SER A 71 15.26 17.72 8.72
CA SER A 71 14.12 18.61 8.89
C SER A 71 13.01 17.94 9.68
N ILE A 72 12.33 18.71 10.52
CA ILE A 72 11.12 18.28 11.22
C ILE A 72 9.91 18.97 10.61
N HIS A 73 8.83 18.21 10.43
CA HIS A 73 7.52 18.70 10.01
C HIS A 73 6.46 18.15 10.97
N THR A 74 5.68 19.04 11.56
CA THR A 74 4.61 18.69 12.48
C THR A 74 3.33 18.50 11.70
N LEU A 75 2.68 17.37 11.94
CA LEU A 75 1.42 17.01 11.33
C LEU A 75 0.36 16.79 12.38
N CYS A 76 -0.89 16.90 11.95
CA CYS A 76 -2.03 16.76 12.81
C CYS A 76 -3.19 16.07 12.09
N LEU A 77 -4.02 15.41 12.89
CA LEU A 77 -5.33 14.92 12.46
C LEU A 77 -6.37 15.99 12.82
N PHE A 78 -7.01 16.55 11.81
CA PHE A 78 -8.04 17.58 11.93
C PHE A 78 -9.21 17.20 11.03
N ASP A 79 -10.41 17.08 11.59
CA ASP A 79 -11.64 16.73 10.86
C ASP A 79 -11.46 15.49 9.96
N ASP A 80 -10.99 14.39 10.57
CA ASP A 80 -10.69 13.11 9.92
C ASP A 80 -9.70 13.18 8.75
N GLU A 81 -8.88 14.23 8.68
CA GLU A 81 -7.87 14.39 7.64
C GLU A 81 -6.50 14.76 8.18
N ILE A 82 -5.48 14.39 7.39
CA ILE A 82 -4.09 14.61 7.77
C ILE A 82 -3.59 15.90 7.14
N TYR A 83 -3.15 16.82 7.99
CA TYR A 83 -2.59 18.10 7.60
C TYR A 83 -1.18 18.28 8.15
N ARG A 84 -0.36 19.00 7.41
CA ARG A 84 0.88 19.59 7.90
C ARG A 84 0.56 20.95 8.51
N ILE A 85 1.09 21.23 9.70
CA ILE A 85 1.06 22.56 10.30
C ILE A 85 2.10 23.43 9.58
N LEU A 86 1.69 24.58 9.07
CA LEU A 86 2.61 25.48 8.37
C LEU A 86 3.38 26.38 9.34
N PRO A 87 4.65 26.73 9.06
CA PRO A 87 5.48 27.57 9.93
C PRO A 87 4.88 28.96 10.23
N GLN A 88 4.08 29.50 9.32
CA GLN A 88 3.42 30.81 9.43
C GLN A 88 2.27 30.88 10.45
N SER A 89 1.95 29.77 11.11
CA SER A 89 0.91 29.71 12.13
C SER A 89 1.25 30.61 13.34
N THR A 90 0.30 30.88 14.24
CA THR A 90 0.51 31.63 15.50
C THR A 90 -0.10 30.88 16.68
N ASP A 91 0.17 31.26 17.93
CA ASP A 91 -0.32 30.53 19.13
C ASP A 91 -1.86 30.47 19.21
N GLY A 92 -2.56 31.38 18.54
CA GLY A 92 -4.04 31.44 18.50
C GLY A 92 -4.69 31.01 17.19
N GLU A 93 -3.91 30.76 16.13
CA GLU A 93 -4.45 30.35 14.82
C GLU A 93 -3.42 29.50 14.07
N LEU A 94 -3.80 28.27 13.74
CA LEU A 94 -2.99 27.35 12.96
C LEU A 94 -3.39 27.42 11.48
N THR A 95 -2.41 27.55 10.59
CA THR A 95 -2.61 27.31 9.15
C THR A 95 -2.20 25.89 8.83
N LEU A 96 -3.15 25.12 8.33
CA LEU A 96 -3.02 23.69 8.04
C LEU A 96 -2.97 23.49 6.52
N LYS A 97 -2.02 22.69 6.03
CA LYS A 97 -1.92 22.28 4.62
C LYS A 97 -2.26 20.81 4.50
N TRP A 98 -3.28 20.48 3.72
CA TRP A 98 -3.70 19.11 3.49
C TRP A 98 -2.60 18.32 2.80
N THR A 99 -2.44 17.05 3.19
CA THR A 99 -1.39 16.18 2.65
C THR A 99 -1.79 15.49 1.34
N GLY A 100 -3.08 15.52 0.98
CA GLY A 100 -3.54 15.04 -0.32
C GLY A 100 -3.25 16.01 -1.47
N GLN A 101 -3.41 15.51 -2.70
CA GLN A 101 -3.05 16.22 -3.93
C GLN A 101 -4.21 16.35 -4.94
N ASP A 102 -5.38 15.76 -4.65
CA ASP A 102 -6.53 15.82 -5.55
C ASP A 102 -7.30 17.13 -5.37
N GLU A 103 -7.27 18.00 -6.39
CA GLU A 103 -7.93 19.32 -6.38
C GLU A 103 -9.45 19.23 -6.16
N ARG A 104 -10.11 18.20 -6.72
CA ARG A 104 -11.56 18.02 -6.55
C ARG A 104 -11.87 17.67 -5.10
N VAL A 105 -11.11 16.74 -4.53
CA VAL A 105 -11.30 16.34 -3.12
C VAL A 105 -10.97 17.50 -2.19
N ALA A 106 -9.93 18.29 -2.48
CA ALA A 106 -9.62 19.48 -1.70
C ALA A 106 -10.81 20.46 -1.67
N ALA A 107 -11.44 20.72 -2.82
CA ALA A 107 -12.61 21.58 -2.89
C ALA A 107 -13.82 21.01 -2.12
N GLU A 108 -14.03 19.69 -2.16
CA GLU A 108 -15.10 19.01 -1.41
C GLU A 108 -14.89 19.04 0.10
N LEU A 109 -13.63 18.98 0.55
CA LEU A 109 -13.23 19.20 1.94
C LEU A 109 -13.34 20.69 2.37
N GLY A 110 -13.73 21.58 1.46
CA GLY A 110 -13.85 23.01 1.73
C GLY A 110 -12.50 23.72 1.84
N LEU A 111 -11.45 23.19 1.22
CA LEU A 111 -10.10 23.76 1.25
C LEU A 111 -9.91 24.78 0.13
N VAL A 112 -9.09 25.80 0.40
CA VAL A 112 -8.62 26.77 -0.60
C VAL A 112 -7.10 26.66 -0.68
N ASP A 113 -6.56 26.48 -1.89
CA ASP A 113 -5.13 26.23 -2.12
C ASP A 113 -4.56 25.07 -1.27
N PHE A 114 -5.38 24.03 -1.05
CA PHE A 114 -5.08 22.88 -0.17
C PHE A 114 -4.85 23.27 1.31
N THR A 115 -5.32 24.44 1.72
CA THR A 115 -5.14 24.95 3.09
C THR A 115 -6.46 25.25 3.79
N THR A 116 -6.39 25.23 5.11
CA THR A 116 -7.45 25.68 6.01
C THR A 116 -6.84 26.29 7.27
N LYS A 117 -7.65 26.95 8.07
CA LYS A 117 -7.24 27.57 9.34
C LYS A 117 -8.12 27.07 10.47
N THR A 118 -7.53 26.89 11.65
CA THR A 118 -8.28 26.61 12.88
C THR A 118 -7.70 27.41 14.03
N SER A 119 -8.59 28.07 14.77
CA SER A 119 -8.29 28.73 16.05
C SER A 119 -8.78 27.90 17.24
N ASP A 120 -9.28 26.69 16.99
CA ASP A 120 -9.80 25.78 18.00
C ASP A 120 -8.85 24.58 18.16
N PRO A 121 -7.99 24.55 19.20
CA PRO A 121 -7.09 23.42 19.45
C PRO A 121 -7.83 22.10 19.73
N GLU A 122 -9.09 22.14 20.21
CA GLU A 122 -9.87 20.92 20.50
C GLU A 122 -10.29 20.18 19.23
N SER A 123 -10.30 20.88 18.08
CA SER A 123 -10.56 20.28 16.77
C SER A 123 -9.42 19.38 16.26
N ILE A 124 -8.24 19.43 16.88
CA ILE A 124 -7.11 18.57 16.55
C ILE A 124 -7.14 17.35 17.49
N THR A 125 -7.24 16.15 16.90
CA THR A 125 -7.41 14.91 17.67
C THR A 125 -6.13 14.07 17.78
N ALA A 126 -5.12 14.37 16.96
CA ALA A 126 -3.79 13.79 17.06
C ALA A 126 -2.72 14.74 16.53
N LEU A 127 -1.51 14.63 17.07
CA LEU A 127 -0.33 15.36 16.62
C LEU A 127 0.89 14.44 16.61
N TRP A 128 1.71 14.53 15.56
CA TRP A 128 2.98 13.81 15.44
C TRP A 128 3.94 14.61 14.57
N GLN A 129 5.20 14.19 14.56
CA GLN A 129 6.24 14.83 13.77
C GLN A 129 6.86 13.83 12.80
N GLU A 130 7.02 14.27 11.57
CA GLU A 130 7.90 13.63 10.60
C GLU A 130 9.29 14.24 10.70
N ARG A 131 10.30 13.38 10.69
CA ARG A 131 11.70 13.74 10.54
C ARG A 131 12.20 13.17 9.21
N HIS A 132 12.87 14.03 8.45
CA HIS A 132 13.51 13.71 7.18
C HIS A 132 14.99 14.00 7.30
N ASP A 133 15.82 12.97 7.34
CA ASP A 133 17.29 13.11 7.37
C ASP A 133 17.80 13.51 5.96
N LEU A 134 18.75 14.44 5.93
CA LEU A 134 19.27 15.06 4.71
C LEU A 134 20.79 14.83 4.64
N GLY A 135 21.25 14.16 3.58
CA GLY A 135 22.67 13.92 3.31
C GLY A 135 23.17 12.52 3.69
N PRO A 136 24.41 12.16 3.30
CA PRO A 136 24.97 10.85 3.63
C PRO A 136 25.10 10.73 5.15
N ALA A 137 24.41 9.75 5.72
CA ALA A 137 24.43 9.48 7.15
C ALA A 137 25.85 9.13 7.62
N ASP A 138 26.56 10.08 8.23
CA ASP A 138 27.73 9.77 9.06
C ASP A 138 27.31 9.11 10.39
N ALA A 139 26.00 8.96 10.64
CA ALA A 139 25.43 8.00 11.59
C ALA A 139 25.56 6.54 11.09
N ARG A 140 26.75 6.15 10.62
CA ARG A 140 27.12 4.73 10.54
C ARG A 140 27.06 4.13 11.95
N PRO A 141 26.83 2.81 12.11
CA PRO A 141 27.19 2.10 13.33
C PRO A 141 28.71 2.21 13.54
N GLY A 142 29.16 3.33 14.10
CA GLY A 142 30.55 3.76 14.16
C GLY A 142 30.86 4.72 15.31
N ASP A 143 29.87 5.46 15.82
CA ASP A 143 29.98 6.13 17.11
C ASP A 143 29.98 5.07 18.22
N ALA A 144 31.17 4.84 18.79
CA ALA A 144 31.47 3.96 19.93
C ALA A 144 30.23 3.54 20.75
N ARG A 145 29.72 2.32 20.47
CA ARG A 145 28.59 1.62 21.15
C ARG A 145 28.02 2.40 22.33
N ALA A 146 27.16 3.39 22.04
CA ALA A 146 26.46 4.11 23.09
C ALA A 146 25.67 3.08 23.93
N ASP A 147 25.71 3.19 25.26
CA ASP A 147 24.97 2.28 26.14
C ASP A 147 23.45 2.47 25.92
N PRO A 148 22.71 1.46 25.43
CA PRO A 148 21.27 1.57 25.22
C PRO A 148 20.52 1.99 26.50
N SER A 149 20.99 1.54 27.68
CA SER A 149 20.38 1.90 28.96
C SER A 149 20.59 3.38 29.31
N ALA A 150 21.72 3.97 28.91
CA ALA A 150 21.97 5.40 29.05
C ALA A 150 21.08 6.23 28.12
N LEU A 151 20.88 5.77 26.88
CA LEU A 151 19.99 6.42 25.91
C LEU A 151 18.52 6.38 26.35
N LEU A 152 18.03 5.24 26.83
CA LEU A 152 16.67 5.12 27.39
C LEU A 152 16.43 6.06 28.57
N ARG A 153 17.41 6.21 29.47
CA ARG A 153 17.33 7.20 30.57
C ARG A 153 17.36 8.64 30.05
N ALA A 154 18.11 8.93 28.99
CA ALA A 154 18.11 10.25 28.37
C ALA A 154 16.75 10.58 27.74
N ILE A 155 16.16 9.63 27.02
CA ILE A 155 14.79 9.72 26.46
C ILE A 155 13.78 10.03 27.56
N GLY A 156 13.81 9.27 28.66
CA GLY A 156 12.92 9.49 29.81
C GLY A 156 13.07 10.89 30.41
N ARG A 157 14.30 11.38 30.60
CA ARG A 157 14.55 12.74 31.11
C ARG A 157 14.03 13.81 30.16
N THR A 158 14.30 13.69 28.86
CA THR A 158 13.81 14.63 27.84
C THR A 158 12.28 14.69 27.85
N LEU A 159 11.60 13.55 27.98
CA LEU A 159 10.14 13.54 28.08
C LEU A 159 9.62 14.26 29.33
N VAL A 160 10.22 14.03 30.51
CA VAL A 160 9.76 14.64 31.78
C VAL A 160 9.74 16.17 31.72
N HIS A 161 10.68 16.79 31.01
CA HIS A 161 10.75 18.25 30.87
C HIS A 161 9.56 18.84 30.09
N GLU A 162 8.93 18.05 29.23
CA GLU A 162 7.81 18.46 28.37
C GLU A 162 6.44 18.09 28.95
N MET A 163 6.39 17.45 30.12
CA MET A 163 5.14 16.93 30.64
C MET A 163 4.26 18.02 31.24
N PRO A 164 2.94 18.02 30.94
CA PRO A 164 2.00 18.95 31.56
C PRO A 164 1.88 18.70 33.07
N GLU A 165 1.43 19.71 33.82
CA GLU A 165 1.11 19.53 35.23
C GLU A 165 0.07 18.41 35.43
N GLY A 166 0.25 17.60 36.49
CA GLY A 166 -0.70 16.52 36.82
C GLY A 166 -0.63 15.30 35.90
N TRP A 167 0.37 15.18 35.03
CA TRP A 167 0.58 13.99 34.20
C TRP A 167 0.73 12.71 35.05
N GLN A 168 0.23 11.60 34.52
CA GLN A 168 0.26 10.28 35.15
C GLN A 168 1.13 9.30 34.36
N ARG A 169 1.06 9.39 33.02
CA ARG A 169 1.80 8.51 32.10
C ARG A 169 2.06 9.23 30.78
N VAL A 170 3.18 8.91 30.13
CA VAL A 170 3.49 9.32 28.77
C VAL A 170 3.94 8.13 27.93
N GLY A 171 3.53 8.12 26.67
CA GLY A 171 4.02 7.21 25.64
C GLY A 171 4.64 8.00 24.49
N ALA A 172 5.83 7.59 24.05
CA ALA A 172 6.48 8.08 22.85
C ALA A 172 6.64 6.92 21.86
N GLN A 173 6.00 7.04 20.70
CA GLN A 173 6.06 6.04 19.64
C GLN A 173 6.92 6.57 18.50
N PHE A 174 8.03 5.88 18.25
CA PHE A 174 9.00 6.23 17.22
C PHE A 174 9.02 5.15 16.13
N ARG A 175 8.96 5.57 14.87
CA ARG A 175 9.04 4.71 13.69
C ARG A 175 10.10 5.28 12.77
N GLN A 176 10.97 4.45 12.20
CA GLN A 176 11.95 4.93 11.23
C GLN A 176 12.31 3.86 10.18
N VAL A 177 12.53 4.30 8.95
CA VAL A 177 13.10 3.51 7.87
C VAL A 177 14.01 4.41 7.03
N GLY A 178 15.30 4.10 7.00
CA GLY A 178 16.30 4.96 6.35
C GLY A 178 16.23 6.40 6.86
N ASP A 179 16.05 7.34 5.94
CA ASP A 179 16.03 8.78 6.19
C ASP A 179 14.65 9.30 6.67
N TYR A 180 13.63 8.45 6.76
CA TYR A 180 12.26 8.83 7.15
C TYR A 180 11.90 8.32 8.55
N ALA A 181 11.44 9.21 9.42
CA ALA A 181 10.94 8.84 10.74
C ALA A 181 9.64 9.57 11.13
N GLU A 182 8.80 8.91 11.94
CA GLU A 182 7.64 9.49 12.61
C GLU A 182 7.79 9.37 14.13
N LEU A 183 7.49 10.44 14.85
CA LEU A 183 7.48 10.49 16.31
C LEU A 183 6.16 11.04 16.82
N GLU A 184 5.47 10.27 17.66
CA GLU A 184 4.20 10.66 18.28
C GLU A 184 4.35 10.58 19.80
N VAL A 185 4.04 11.66 20.52
CA VAL A 185 4.09 11.72 21.99
C VAL A 185 2.71 12.02 22.54
N ARG A 186 2.23 11.15 23.42
CA ARG A 186 0.94 11.30 24.11
C ARG A 186 1.10 11.12 25.61
N ALA A 187 0.63 12.10 26.37
CA ALA A 187 0.55 12.03 27.82
C ALA A 187 -0.90 11.85 28.28
N VAL A 188 -1.10 11.20 29.42
CA VAL A 188 -2.36 11.17 30.14
C VAL A 188 -2.20 12.04 31.38
N ALA A 189 -3.04 13.05 31.52
CA ALA A 189 -3.12 13.93 32.67
C ALA A 189 -4.57 13.98 33.13
N GLU A 190 -4.82 13.54 34.37
CA GLU A 190 -6.17 13.40 34.94
C GLU A 190 -7.13 12.57 34.05
N ASP A 191 -8.16 13.19 33.45
CA ASP A 191 -9.13 12.58 32.53
C ASP A 191 -8.91 12.93 31.05
N MET A 192 -7.76 13.55 30.75
CA MET A 192 -7.37 14.05 29.43
C MET A 192 -6.19 13.26 28.85
N THR A 193 -6.23 13.07 27.53
CA THR A 193 -5.06 12.68 26.73
C THR A 193 -4.52 13.92 26.03
N VAL A 194 -3.25 14.21 26.24
CA VAL A 194 -2.56 15.38 25.66
C VAL A 194 -1.59 14.90 24.59
N SER A 195 -1.73 15.38 23.35
CA SER A 195 -0.71 15.18 22.30
C SER A 195 0.29 16.33 22.35
N LEU A 196 1.58 15.99 22.34
CA LEU A 196 2.67 16.93 22.56
C LEU A 196 3.58 16.99 21.34
N SER A 197 4.06 18.19 21.01
CA SER A 197 5.15 18.36 20.04
C SER A 197 6.46 17.93 20.71
N ALA A 198 7.15 16.93 20.17
CA ALA A 198 8.40 16.48 20.75
C ALA A 198 9.55 17.45 20.43
N PRO A 199 10.48 17.65 21.39
CA PRO A 199 11.70 18.39 21.13
C PRO A 199 12.57 17.64 20.10
N PRO A 200 13.32 18.35 19.24
CA PRO A 200 14.08 17.74 18.14
C PRO A 200 15.14 16.71 18.61
N GLU A 201 15.64 16.85 19.84
CA GLU A 201 16.57 15.93 20.49
C GLU A 201 15.96 14.56 20.75
N LEU A 202 14.65 14.47 20.98
CA LEU A 202 14.00 13.20 21.30
C LEU A 202 14.12 12.23 20.11
N GLY A 203 13.84 12.71 18.90
CA GLY A 203 14.02 11.92 17.67
C GLY A 203 15.50 11.51 17.46
N GLN A 204 16.44 12.40 17.78
CA GLN A 204 17.87 12.09 17.70
C GLN A 204 18.29 10.99 18.69
N LEU A 205 17.74 11.00 19.92
CA LEU A 205 18.02 9.98 20.92
C LEU A 205 17.48 8.60 20.48
N PHE A 206 16.28 8.54 19.89
CA PHE A 206 15.75 7.29 19.33
C PHE A 206 16.58 6.77 18.15
N ALA A 207 17.00 7.66 17.22
CA ALA A 207 17.88 7.27 16.12
C ALA A 207 19.22 6.69 16.63
N ARG A 208 19.81 7.30 17.66
CA ARG A 208 21.00 6.76 18.35
C ARG A 208 20.73 5.44 19.05
N LEU A 209 19.55 5.26 19.64
CA LEU A 209 19.16 4.00 20.29
C LEU A 209 19.06 2.87 19.27
N ARG A 210 18.50 3.12 18.08
CA ARG A 210 18.53 2.16 16.96
C ARG A 210 19.96 1.76 16.61
N ALA A 211 20.83 2.75 16.39
CA ALA A 211 22.23 2.49 16.06
C ALA A 211 22.96 1.70 17.16
N ALA A 212 22.67 1.96 18.43
CA ALA A 212 23.24 1.24 19.56
C ALA A 212 22.72 -0.20 19.71
N MET A 213 21.48 -0.47 19.25
CA MET A 213 20.82 -1.76 19.30
C MET A 213 20.97 -2.58 18.01
N TYR A 214 21.74 -2.08 17.03
CA TYR A 214 22.01 -2.78 15.79
C TYR A 214 22.82 -4.07 16.00
N ASP A 215 22.34 -5.16 15.42
CA ASP A 215 23.04 -6.42 15.29
C ASP A 215 23.28 -6.77 13.80
N PRO A 216 24.49 -7.16 13.38
CA PRO A 216 24.76 -7.48 11.97
C PRO A 216 23.96 -8.63 11.38
N ALA A 217 23.48 -9.58 12.20
CA ALA A 217 22.68 -10.69 11.71
C ALA A 217 21.22 -10.27 11.53
N THR A 218 20.62 -9.59 12.51
CA THR A 218 19.18 -9.29 12.53
C THR A 218 18.80 -7.87 12.13
N GLY A 219 19.76 -6.95 12.07
CA GLY A 219 19.53 -5.53 11.85
C GLY A 219 19.14 -4.78 13.13
N THR A 220 18.46 -3.66 12.98
CA THR A 220 17.85 -2.88 14.08
C THR A 220 16.32 -2.94 14.02
N TRP A 221 15.69 -2.50 15.11
CA TRP A 221 14.25 -2.30 15.21
C TRP A 221 13.74 -1.13 14.36
N LEU A 222 12.47 -1.23 13.92
CA LEU A 222 11.83 -0.34 12.95
C LEU A 222 10.74 0.53 13.58
N GLN A 223 10.11 0.04 14.65
CA GLN A 223 9.16 0.76 15.50
C GLN A 223 9.50 0.50 16.97
N GLY A 224 9.44 1.54 17.80
CA GLY A 224 9.67 1.45 19.24
C GLY A 224 8.65 2.28 20.01
N THR A 225 8.17 1.76 21.14
CA THR A 225 7.24 2.45 22.04
C THR A 225 7.87 2.55 23.41
N PHE A 226 8.22 3.77 23.82
CA PHE A 226 8.70 4.07 25.15
C PHE A 226 7.54 4.53 26.02
N THR A 227 7.34 3.92 27.19
CA THR A 227 6.35 4.37 28.16
C THR A 227 7.02 4.76 29.47
N LEU A 228 6.52 5.82 30.11
CA LEU A 228 7.03 6.33 31.38
C LEU A 228 5.85 6.77 32.25
N ASP A 229 5.88 6.40 33.53
CA ASP A 229 4.90 6.85 34.53
C ASP A 229 5.47 7.94 35.44
N ALA A 230 4.58 8.62 36.17
CA ALA A 230 4.94 9.68 37.12
C ALA A 230 5.85 9.21 38.28
N ALA A 231 5.93 7.89 38.52
CA ALA A 231 6.85 7.28 39.49
C ALA A 231 8.24 6.99 38.89
N SER A 232 8.51 7.45 37.66
CA SER A 232 9.74 7.23 36.90
C SER A 232 10.02 5.77 36.52
N ASN A 233 9.00 4.91 36.53
CA ASN A 233 9.12 3.59 35.92
C ASN A 233 8.94 3.73 34.42
N PHE A 234 9.86 3.14 33.65
CA PHE A 234 9.78 3.13 32.20
C PHE A 234 9.91 1.72 31.64
N ASP A 235 9.39 1.57 30.43
CA ASP A 235 9.45 0.35 29.64
C ASP A 235 9.64 0.70 28.15
N PHE A 236 10.26 -0.19 27.40
CA PHE A 236 10.53 0.02 25.97
C PHE A 236 10.31 -1.27 25.18
N ASP A 237 9.22 -1.28 24.42
CA ASP A 237 8.89 -2.35 23.47
C ASP A 237 9.30 -1.94 22.05
N TYR A 238 9.75 -2.90 21.24
CA TYR A 238 10.16 -2.62 19.87
C TYR A 238 9.89 -3.77 18.91
N GLU A 239 9.68 -3.43 17.64
CA GLU A 239 9.36 -4.34 16.54
C GLU A 239 10.49 -4.33 15.50
N THR A 240 10.84 -5.51 14.98
CA THR A 240 11.97 -5.66 14.04
C THR A 240 11.57 -6.20 12.67
N ASP A 241 10.43 -6.89 12.58
CA ASP A 241 9.99 -7.64 11.41
C ASP A 241 8.67 -7.17 10.80
N THR A 242 7.80 -6.57 11.61
CA THR A 242 6.50 -6.05 11.19
C THR A 242 6.65 -4.66 10.59
N GLU A 243 5.96 -4.40 9.48
CA GLU A 243 5.95 -3.07 8.89
C GLU A 243 5.36 -2.05 9.88
N PRO A 244 6.03 -0.91 10.13
CA PRO A 244 5.49 0.11 11.02
C PRO A 244 4.12 0.58 10.55
N ASN A 245 3.20 0.79 11.48
CA ASN A 245 1.89 1.36 11.17
C ASN A 245 2.02 2.88 11.00
N TRP A 246 2.52 3.30 9.83
CA TRP A 246 2.74 4.69 9.47
C TRP A 246 1.44 5.50 9.47
N ARG A 247 1.48 6.72 10.02
CA ARG A 247 0.39 7.69 9.79
C ARG A 247 0.36 8.09 8.32
N LEU A 248 1.55 8.26 7.74
CA LEU A 248 1.76 8.51 6.33
C LEU A 248 2.92 7.67 5.80
N THR A 249 2.66 6.88 4.76
CA THR A 249 3.68 6.01 4.18
C THR A 249 4.86 6.80 3.61
N PRO A 250 6.11 6.34 3.81
CA PRO A 250 7.28 6.91 3.14
C PRO A 250 7.32 6.61 1.63
N GLU A 251 6.51 5.67 1.14
CA GLU A 251 6.49 5.27 -0.27
C GLU A 251 6.00 6.40 -1.18
N GLY A 252 6.72 6.63 -2.29
CA GLY A 252 6.38 7.65 -3.29
C GLY A 252 6.61 9.10 -2.85
N ARG A 253 7.19 9.32 -1.65
CA ARG A 253 7.46 10.67 -1.13
C ARG A 253 8.77 11.25 -1.67
N PRO A 254 8.77 12.51 -2.14
CA PRO A 254 10.01 13.14 -2.63
C PRO A 254 11.01 13.37 -1.50
N GLY A 255 12.29 13.05 -1.73
CA GLY A 255 13.41 13.58 -0.95
C GLY A 255 13.95 12.74 0.22
N ALA A 256 13.32 11.62 0.58
CA ALA A 256 13.84 10.72 1.63
C ALA A 256 14.13 9.32 1.05
N ARG A 257 15.36 8.83 1.19
CA ARG A 257 15.67 7.43 0.91
C ARG A 257 15.17 6.61 2.09
N SER A 258 14.33 5.62 1.83
CA SER A 258 13.65 4.89 2.90
C SER A 258 14.16 3.45 2.96
N TYR A 259 13.57 2.57 2.18
CA TYR A 259 13.74 1.13 2.32
C TYR A 259 15.12 0.61 1.90
N ASP A 260 15.69 1.16 0.82
CA ASP A 260 17.06 0.83 0.37
C ASP A 260 18.12 1.36 1.34
N ALA A 261 17.95 2.61 1.79
CA ALA A 261 18.83 3.24 2.76
C ALA A 261 18.82 2.51 4.11
N GLU A 262 17.66 2.01 4.56
CA GLU A 262 17.57 1.18 5.77
C GLU A 262 18.52 -0.03 5.71
N LEU A 263 18.58 -0.71 4.57
CA LEU A 263 19.45 -1.87 4.39
C LEU A 263 20.92 -1.49 4.16
N GLU A 264 21.18 -0.28 3.65
CA GLU A 264 22.53 0.28 3.56
C GLU A 264 23.08 0.62 4.96
N TYR A 265 22.27 1.26 5.80
CA TYR A 265 22.66 1.72 7.13
C TYR A 265 22.68 0.58 8.16
N PHE A 266 21.69 -0.32 8.10
CA PHE A 266 21.52 -1.43 9.02
C PHE A 266 21.45 -2.77 8.26
N PRO A 267 22.57 -3.19 7.62
CA PRO A 267 22.60 -4.43 6.87
C PRO A 267 22.35 -5.62 7.79
N ARG A 268 21.60 -6.59 7.27
CA ARG A 268 21.17 -7.78 8.00
C ARG A 268 21.26 -9.00 7.08
N GLU A 269 21.37 -10.20 7.65
CA GLU A 269 21.40 -11.43 6.85
C GLU A 269 20.13 -11.54 6.00
N ARG A 270 20.25 -11.99 4.74
CA ARG A 270 19.15 -11.95 3.77
C ARG A 270 17.86 -12.62 4.27
N LYS A 271 17.99 -13.76 4.97
CA LYS A 271 16.89 -14.51 5.61
C LYS A 271 16.19 -13.75 6.76
N ASN A 272 16.85 -12.75 7.34
CA ASN A 272 16.35 -11.91 8.42
C ASN A 272 15.82 -10.55 7.89
N VAL A 273 15.85 -10.32 6.57
CA VAL A 273 15.18 -9.15 5.97
C VAL A 273 13.69 -9.48 5.84
N PRO A 274 12.79 -8.71 6.49
CA PRO A 274 11.36 -8.92 6.37
C PRO A 274 10.89 -8.84 4.91
N GLN A 275 9.86 -9.61 4.55
CA GLN A 275 9.38 -9.70 3.17
C GLN A 275 8.98 -8.33 2.60
N TRP A 276 8.25 -7.53 3.38
CA TRP A 276 7.82 -6.20 2.98
C TRP A 276 9.02 -5.27 2.72
N LEU A 277 10.04 -5.31 3.60
CA LEU A 277 11.23 -4.47 3.47
C LEU A 277 12.05 -4.89 2.26
N ALA A 278 12.23 -6.20 2.04
CA ALA A 278 12.91 -6.72 0.86
C ALA A 278 12.21 -6.28 -0.45
N ALA A 279 10.88 -6.33 -0.48
CA ALA A 279 10.11 -5.93 -1.66
C ALA A 279 10.19 -4.43 -1.92
N LYS A 280 10.00 -3.59 -0.88
CA LYS A 280 10.04 -2.12 -1.01
C LYS A 280 11.45 -1.57 -1.22
N ALA A 281 12.49 -2.28 -0.77
CA ALA A 281 13.89 -1.97 -1.05
C ALA A 281 14.38 -2.49 -2.42
N GLY A 282 13.54 -3.21 -3.17
CA GLY A 282 13.91 -3.75 -4.47
C GLY A 282 14.91 -4.90 -4.43
N LEU A 283 15.02 -5.63 -3.32
CA LEU A 283 15.84 -6.83 -3.26
C LEU A 283 15.23 -7.95 -4.13
N PRO A 284 16.05 -8.80 -4.76
CA PRO A 284 15.55 -9.99 -5.44
C PRO A 284 14.83 -10.94 -4.48
N LEU A 285 13.92 -11.74 -5.03
CA LEU A 285 13.21 -12.77 -4.28
C LEU A 285 14.21 -13.82 -3.77
N GLU A 286 14.16 -14.14 -2.48
CA GLU A 286 15.00 -15.20 -1.90
C GLU A 286 14.33 -16.56 -2.14
N VAL A 287 14.62 -17.15 -3.30
CA VAL A 287 14.13 -18.47 -3.69
C VAL A 287 15.29 -19.33 -4.17
N THR A 288 15.26 -20.62 -3.83
CA THR A 288 16.19 -21.62 -4.34
C THR A 288 15.42 -22.66 -5.15
N PHE A 289 15.67 -22.71 -6.46
CA PHE A 289 15.03 -23.69 -7.33
C PHE A 289 15.80 -25.01 -7.35
N ARG A 290 15.08 -26.12 -7.32
CA ARG A 290 15.62 -27.46 -7.62
C ARG A 290 15.45 -27.76 -9.10
N GLN A 291 16.47 -28.28 -9.77
CA GLN A 291 16.39 -28.62 -11.18
C GLN A 291 16.20 -30.13 -11.38
N ALA A 292 15.18 -30.51 -12.14
CA ALA A 292 14.88 -31.91 -12.42
C ALA A 292 15.80 -32.48 -13.49
N ARG A 293 16.38 -33.65 -13.22
CA ARG A 293 17.20 -34.37 -14.20
C ARG A 293 16.32 -35.12 -15.20
N VAL A 294 16.55 -34.87 -16.48
CA VAL A 294 15.84 -35.57 -17.57
C VAL A 294 16.17 -37.07 -17.56
N VAL A 295 17.44 -37.42 -17.35
CA VAL A 295 17.98 -38.79 -17.23
C VAL A 295 19.04 -38.82 -16.11
N ASP A 296 19.40 -40.00 -15.59
CA ASP A 296 20.34 -40.10 -14.46
C ASP A 296 21.81 -39.94 -14.87
N GLY A 297 22.11 -40.20 -16.14
CA GLY A 297 23.41 -39.95 -16.75
C GLY A 297 23.33 -40.03 -18.27
N HIS A 298 24.09 -39.19 -18.97
CA HIS A 298 24.20 -39.23 -20.42
C HIS A 298 25.54 -38.66 -20.89
N ASN A 299 26.33 -39.48 -21.59
CA ASN A 299 27.53 -39.03 -22.30
C ASN A 299 27.23 -38.86 -23.78
N PRO A 300 27.82 -37.86 -24.47
CA PRO A 300 27.64 -37.69 -25.91
C PRO A 300 27.97 -38.98 -26.69
N GLY A 301 27.00 -39.48 -27.46
CA GLY A 301 27.16 -40.68 -28.28
C GLY A 301 26.82 -42.01 -27.59
N GLU A 302 26.51 -42.01 -26.29
CA GLU A 302 26.07 -43.20 -25.54
C GLU A 302 24.55 -43.17 -25.28
N GLN A 303 23.96 -44.34 -25.02
CA GLN A 303 22.56 -44.40 -24.62
C GLN A 303 22.36 -43.73 -23.25
N PRO A 304 21.31 -42.92 -23.06
CA PRO A 304 21.00 -42.33 -21.77
C PRO A 304 20.68 -43.41 -20.72
N VAL A 305 21.18 -43.20 -19.50
CA VAL A 305 20.95 -44.08 -18.36
C VAL A 305 19.76 -43.60 -17.55
N VAL A 306 18.80 -44.49 -17.30
CA VAL A 306 17.63 -44.26 -16.44
C VAL A 306 17.49 -45.44 -15.49
N ASN A 307 17.82 -45.22 -14.21
CA ASN A 307 17.73 -46.20 -13.13
C ASN A 307 16.69 -45.73 -12.11
N ARG A 308 15.43 -45.66 -12.54
CA ARG A 308 14.31 -45.12 -11.76
C ARG A 308 13.17 -46.14 -11.68
N PRO A 309 12.48 -46.27 -10.53
CA PRO A 309 11.26 -47.07 -10.45
C PRO A 309 10.21 -46.58 -11.46
N PRO A 310 9.50 -47.48 -12.16
CA PRO A 310 8.46 -47.08 -13.11
C PRO A 310 7.31 -46.36 -12.41
N VAL A 311 6.75 -45.34 -13.06
CA VAL A 311 5.51 -44.70 -12.59
C VAL A 311 4.33 -45.66 -12.88
N PRO A 312 3.50 -46.02 -11.88
CA PRO A 312 2.31 -46.83 -12.12
C PRO A 312 1.41 -46.23 -13.19
N ALA A 313 0.83 -47.06 -14.06
CA ALA A 313 0.03 -46.58 -15.20
C ALA A 313 -1.17 -45.72 -14.78
N GLU A 314 -1.76 -46.02 -13.62
CA GLU A 314 -2.85 -45.26 -13.00
C GLU A 314 -2.42 -43.87 -12.50
N GLU A 315 -1.15 -43.71 -12.10
CA GLU A 315 -0.56 -42.46 -11.61
C GLU A 315 -0.02 -41.60 -12.76
N ALA A 316 0.48 -42.22 -13.83
CA ALA A 316 1.15 -41.55 -14.94
C ALA A 316 0.33 -40.40 -15.55
N ARG A 317 -1.01 -40.56 -15.64
CA ARG A 317 -1.91 -39.51 -16.13
C ARG A 317 -1.93 -38.28 -15.22
N ALA A 318 -1.94 -38.48 -13.91
CA ALA A 318 -1.95 -37.39 -12.94
C ALA A 318 -0.60 -36.65 -12.92
N VAL A 319 0.51 -37.40 -12.99
CA VAL A 319 1.86 -36.84 -13.08
C VAL A 319 2.06 -36.04 -14.37
N LEU A 320 1.66 -36.58 -15.53
CA LEU A 320 1.67 -35.83 -16.79
C LEU A 320 0.80 -34.57 -16.70
N GLY A 321 -0.36 -34.67 -16.05
CA GLY A 321 -1.24 -33.54 -15.78
C GLY A 321 -0.54 -32.43 -15.00
N TYR A 322 0.18 -32.79 -13.92
CA TYR A 322 0.96 -31.84 -13.13
C TYR A 322 2.07 -31.19 -13.96
N LEU A 323 2.89 -32.00 -14.63
CA LEU A 323 4.07 -31.55 -15.36
C LEU A 323 3.74 -30.63 -16.54
N TYR A 324 2.66 -30.91 -17.28
CA TYR A 324 2.23 -30.08 -18.42
C TYR A 324 1.42 -28.85 -18.03
N ARG A 325 0.71 -28.87 -16.89
CA ARG A 325 -0.10 -27.73 -16.44
C ARG A 325 0.71 -26.67 -15.72
N ALA A 326 1.91 -26.99 -15.24
CA ALA A 326 2.81 -26.03 -14.66
C ALA A 326 3.15 -24.91 -15.64
N PRO A 327 3.22 -23.66 -15.15
CA PRO A 327 3.54 -22.52 -15.99
C PRO A 327 4.90 -22.70 -16.67
N ILE A 328 4.93 -22.36 -17.96
CA ILE A 328 6.15 -22.28 -18.74
C ILE A 328 6.82 -20.93 -18.41
N VAL A 329 8.09 -20.97 -18.04
CA VAL A 329 8.88 -19.77 -17.70
C VAL A 329 9.85 -19.38 -18.80
N LEU A 330 10.22 -20.33 -19.66
CA LEU A 330 11.06 -20.09 -20.83
C LEU A 330 10.63 -21.02 -21.94
N THR A 331 10.52 -20.50 -23.16
CA THR A 331 10.23 -21.28 -24.36
C THR A 331 11.12 -20.81 -25.50
N ARG A 332 11.71 -21.74 -26.23
CA ARG A 332 12.49 -21.45 -27.44
C ARG A 332 11.75 -22.04 -28.65
N PRO A 333 11.72 -21.35 -29.81
CA PRO A 333 10.90 -21.78 -30.95
C PRO A 333 11.30 -23.12 -31.57
N ALA A 334 12.54 -23.56 -31.38
CA ALA A 334 13.07 -24.77 -31.97
C ALA A 334 12.85 -25.99 -31.07
N THR A 335 12.59 -27.15 -31.67
CA THR A 335 12.65 -28.43 -30.97
C THR A 335 14.09 -28.93 -30.90
N GLY A 336 14.43 -29.58 -29.79
CA GLY A 336 15.71 -30.25 -29.57
C GLY A 336 15.75 -31.69 -30.08
N PRO A 337 16.95 -32.28 -30.18
CA PRO A 337 17.13 -33.69 -30.53
C PRO A 337 16.59 -34.61 -29.43
N ASP A 338 16.08 -35.78 -29.83
CA ASP A 338 15.63 -36.82 -28.90
C ASP A 338 16.83 -37.64 -28.38
N LEU A 339 17.00 -37.69 -27.06
CA LEU A 339 18.09 -38.43 -26.40
C LEU A 339 18.00 -39.95 -26.61
N PHE A 340 16.79 -40.49 -26.74
CA PHE A 340 16.55 -41.93 -26.96
C PHE A 340 16.49 -42.28 -28.45
N ALA A 341 16.36 -41.29 -29.33
CA ALA A 341 16.35 -41.44 -30.78
C ALA A 341 17.17 -40.34 -31.48
N PRO A 342 18.51 -40.30 -31.30
CA PRO A 342 19.36 -39.18 -31.73
C PRO A 342 19.41 -38.98 -33.26
N ASN A 343 19.11 -40.02 -34.03
CA ASN A 343 19.06 -39.97 -35.50
C ASN A 343 17.65 -39.65 -36.04
N GLY A 344 16.67 -39.43 -35.15
CA GLY A 344 15.30 -39.09 -35.50
C GLY A 344 15.08 -37.59 -35.75
N PRO A 345 13.87 -37.18 -36.16
CA PRO A 345 13.52 -35.77 -36.24
C PRO A 345 13.56 -35.13 -34.84
N ALA A 346 14.03 -33.89 -34.75
CA ALA A 346 13.99 -33.10 -33.52
C ALA A 346 12.53 -32.81 -33.15
N ASP A 347 12.01 -33.44 -32.10
CA ASP A 347 10.62 -33.31 -31.64
C ASP A 347 10.48 -33.01 -30.15
N VAL A 348 11.60 -32.86 -29.43
CA VAL A 348 11.61 -32.55 -28.00
C VAL A 348 11.38 -31.04 -27.82
N PRO A 349 10.31 -30.60 -27.12
CA PRO A 349 10.08 -29.18 -26.91
C PRO A 349 11.19 -28.53 -26.07
N ASP A 350 11.73 -27.40 -26.54
CA ASP A 350 12.67 -26.59 -25.77
C ASP A 350 11.92 -25.55 -24.95
N ALA A 351 11.39 -26.01 -23.82
CA ALA A 351 10.71 -25.16 -22.86
C ALA A 351 11.01 -25.62 -21.43
N PHE A 352 10.83 -24.73 -20.47
CA PHE A 352 11.02 -25.00 -19.04
C PHE A 352 9.77 -24.64 -18.28
N HIS A 353 9.37 -25.54 -17.39
CA HIS A 353 8.24 -25.38 -16.50
C HIS A 353 8.71 -25.17 -15.06
N THR A 354 7.88 -24.55 -14.23
CA THR A 354 8.10 -24.47 -12.78
C THR A 354 6.82 -24.60 -11.98
N ASP A 355 6.91 -25.15 -10.78
CA ASP A 355 5.87 -25.07 -9.74
C ASP A 355 6.23 -24.06 -8.63
N GLY A 356 7.31 -23.29 -8.80
CA GLY A 356 7.85 -22.35 -7.82
C GLY A 356 8.91 -22.94 -6.88
N VAL A 357 9.07 -24.27 -6.83
CA VAL A 357 10.14 -24.96 -6.07
C VAL A 357 11.07 -25.71 -7.02
N TRP A 358 10.50 -26.40 -8.01
CA TRP A 358 11.21 -27.12 -9.06
C TRP A 358 11.16 -26.39 -10.38
N ILE A 359 12.23 -26.54 -11.16
CA ILE A 359 12.30 -26.22 -12.58
C ILE A 359 12.57 -27.52 -13.33
N TRP A 360 11.80 -27.80 -14.39
CA TRP A 360 12.04 -28.96 -15.24
C TRP A 360 11.91 -28.63 -16.74
N PRO A 361 12.77 -29.24 -17.59
CA PRO A 361 12.59 -29.15 -19.04
C PRO A 361 11.31 -29.86 -19.49
N ALA A 362 10.67 -29.36 -20.54
CA ALA A 362 9.52 -29.99 -21.20
C ALA A 362 9.86 -31.38 -21.80
N ALA A 363 11.15 -31.70 -21.92
CA ALA A 363 11.64 -33.05 -22.19
C ALA A 363 11.16 -34.08 -21.14
N VAL A 364 11.03 -33.70 -19.86
CA VAL A 364 10.58 -34.61 -18.79
C VAL A 364 9.17 -35.16 -19.06
N PRO A 365 8.12 -34.32 -19.19
CA PRO A 365 6.79 -34.84 -19.54
C PRO A 365 6.75 -35.44 -20.96
N HIS A 366 7.56 -34.95 -21.90
CA HIS A 366 7.64 -35.53 -23.24
C HIS A 366 8.11 -36.99 -23.20
N TYR A 367 9.20 -37.30 -22.49
CA TYR A 367 9.74 -38.66 -22.41
C TYR A 367 8.91 -39.58 -21.51
N LEU A 368 8.27 -39.07 -20.45
CA LEU A 368 7.29 -39.86 -19.71
C LEU A 368 6.13 -40.30 -20.62
N ARG A 369 5.63 -39.39 -21.48
CA ARG A 369 4.56 -39.70 -22.42
C ARG A 369 4.99 -40.66 -23.54
N LYS A 370 6.18 -40.43 -24.13
CA LYS A 370 6.66 -41.13 -25.33
C LYS A 370 7.28 -42.49 -25.01
N TYR A 371 8.05 -42.57 -23.93
CA TYR A 371 8.88 -43.73 -23.58
C TYR A 371 8.56 -44.33 -22.21
N GLY A 372 7.67 -43.71 -21.42
CA GLY A 372 7.40 -44.16 -20.05
C GLY A 372 8.55 -43.87 -19.07
N VAL A 373 9.48 -42.98 -19.44
CA VAL A 373 10.65 -42.62 -18.62
C VAL A 373 10.17 -41.90 -17.35
N PRO A 374 10.43 -42.44 -16.15
CA PRO A 374 10.02 -41.80 -14.90
C PRO A 374 10.72 -40.44 -14.70
N PRO A 375 10.02 -39.41 -14.17
CA PRO A 375 10.66 -38.17 -13.71
C PRO A 375 11.71 -38.43 -12.63
N ASP A 376 12.50 -37.40 -12.30
CA ASP A 376 13.43 -37.46 -11.15
C ASP A 376 12.66 -37.93 -9.89
N PRO A 377 13.15 -38.93 -9.13
CA PRO A 377 12.42 -39.48 -7.98
C PRO A 377 12.01 -38.42 -6.95
N GLU A 378 12.87 -37.43 -6.69
CA GLU A 378 12.57 -36.38 -5.71
C GLU A 378 11.51 -35.40 -6.23
N LEU A 379 11.48 -35.16 -7.55
CA LEU A 379 10.39 -34.42 -8.19
C LEU A 379 9.09 -35.23 -8.14
N LEU A 380 9.13 -36.53 -8.40
CA LEU A 380 7.95 -37.39 -8.34
C LEU A 380 7.35 -37.42 -6.92
N ASP A 381 8.19 -37.51 -5.89
CA ASP A 381 7.75 -37.43 -4.50
C ASP A 381 7.19 -36.04 -4.15
N HIS A 382 7.77 -34.97 -4.70
CA HIS A 382 7.19 -33.62 -4.58
C HIS A 382 5.78 -33.54 -5.21
N ILE A 383 5.61 -34.06 -6.43
CA ILE A 383 4.32 -34.09 -7.13
C ILE A 383 3.26 -34.84 -6.32
N ARG A 384 3.64 -35.97 -5.71
CA ARG A 384 2.77 -36.75 -4.83
C ARG A 384 2.40 -35.98 -3.57
N ALA A 385 3.36 -35.30 -2.94
CA ALA A 385 3.10 -34.45 -1.78
C ALA A 385 2.14 -33.29 -2.09
N GLN A 386 2.14 -32.80 -3.34
CA GLN A 386 1.20 -31.81 -3.85
C GLN A 386 -0.14 -32.40 -4.31
N ASN A 387 -0.40 -33.69 -4.06
CA ASN A 387 -1.60 -34.42 -4.51
C ASN A 387 -1.84 -34.29 -6.04
N HIS A 388 -0.76 -34.22 -6.82
CA HIS A 388 -0.78 -34.04 -8.27
C HIS A 388 -1.52 -32.77 -8.72
N ARG A 389 -1.61 -31.75 -7.84
CA ARG A 389 -2.17 -30.44 -8.15
C ARG A 389 -1.07 -29.40 -8.28
N THR A 390 -0.98 -28.79 -9.44
CA THR A 390 -0.02 -27.73 -9.69
C THR A 390 -0.40 -26.47 -8.89
N PRO A 391 0.53 -25.90 -8.11
CA PRO A 391 0.28 -24.64 -7.42
C PRO A 391 0.23 -23.47 -8.41
N TYR A 392 -0.41 -22.38 -8.01
CA TYR A 392 -0.21 -21.11 -8.71
C TYR A 392 1.19 -20.58 -8.42
N VAL A 393 1.87 -20.14 -9.47
CA VAL A 393 3.21 -19.57 -9.37
C VAL A 393 3.12 -18.07 -9.70
N PRO A 394 3.38 -17.18 -8.73
CA PRO A 394 3.39 -15.74 -8.97
C PRO A 394 4.32 -15.31 -10.10
N GLU A 395 3.98 -14.23 -10.79
CA GLU A 395 4.80 -13.65 -11.87
C GLU A 395 6.25 -13.39 -11.45
N ARG A 396 6.48 -12.82 -10.26
CA ARG A 396 7.83 -12.62 -9.73
C ARG A 396 8.63 -13.92 -9.57
N VAL A 397 7.99 -15.00 -9.11
CA VAL A 397 8.65 -16.31 -8.98
C VAL A 397 9.00 -16.88 -10.36
N ARG A 398 8.10 -16.73 -11.34
CA ARG A 398 8.33 -17.19 -12.73
C ARG A 398 9.47 -16.46 -13.42
N THR A 399 9.49 -15.13 -13.32
CA THR A 399 10.58 -14.30 -13.89
C THR A 399 11.91 -14.58 -13.19
N THR A 400 11.90 -14.90 -11.89
CA THR A 400 13.10 -15.37 -11.17
C THR A 400 13.55 -16.75 -11.64
N ALA A 401 12.63 -17.68 -11.90
CA ALA A 401 12.94 -18.99 -12.46
C ALA A 401 13.51 -18.90 -13.89
N GLU A 402 12.99 -17.98 -14.70
CA GLU A 402 13.54 -17.69 -16.03
C GLU A 402 14.97 -17.16 -15.94
N ALA A 403 15.23 -16.17 -15.07
CA ALA A 403 16.57 -15.64 -14.84
C ALA A 403 17.56 -16.73 -14.37
N GLU A 404 17.12 -17.63 -13.49
CA GLU A 404 17.90 -18.80 -13.05
C GLU A 404 18.32 -19.70 -14.23
N ILE A 405 17.39 -20.01 -15.14
CA ILE A 405 17.66 -20.84 -16.33
C ILE A 405 18.63 -20.13 -17.28
N LEU A 406 18.51 -18.81 -17.41
CA LEU A 406 19.36 -17.98 -18.27
C LEU A 406 20.73 -17.65 -17.65
N GLY A 407 20.96 -17.99 -16.37
CA GLY A 407 22.15 -17.60 -15.63
C GLY A 407 22.26 -16.07 -15.43
N GLN A 408 21.12 -15.38 -15.41
CA GLN A 408 21.02 -13.93 -15.22
C GLN A 408 20.78 -13.59 -13.74
N PRO A 409 21.13 -12.38 -13.29
CA PRO A 409 20.76 -11.91 -11.95
C PRO A 409 19.25 -11.98 -11.75
N HIS A 410 18.82 -12.42 -10.57
CA HIS A 410 17.40 -12.47 -10.21
C HIS A 410 16.79 -11.06 -10.23
N PRO A 411 15.59 -10.89 -10.79
CA PRO A 411 14.96 -9.57 -10.92
C PRO A 411 14.59 -8.99 -9.54
N PRO A 412 14.66 -7.67 -9.35
CA PRO A 412 14.25 -7.01 -8.11
C PRO A 412 12.74 -7.17 -7.90
N GLN A 413 12.33 -7.26 -6.64
CA GLN A 413 10.92 -7.19 -6.25
C GLN A 413 10.38 -5.75 -6.37
N GLN A 414 9.06 -5.62 -6.36
CA GLN A 414 8.33 -4.35 -6.35
C GLN A 414 7.28 -4.36 -5.23
N ALA A 415 6.84 -3.20 -4.76
CA ALA A 415 5.76 -3.11 -3.76
C ALA A 415 4.46 -3.80 -4.22
N ALA A 416 4.16 -3.80 -5.53
CA ALA A 416 3.02 -4.51 -6.11
C ALA A 416 3.09 -6.05 -5.94
N ASP A 417 4.27 -6.60 -5.67
CA ASP A 417 4.45 -8.03 -5.38
C ASP A 417 3.94 -8.39 -3.97
N LEU A 418 3.74 -7.42 -3.07
CA LEU A 418 3.19 -7.63 -1.73
C LEU A 418 1.66 -7.74 -1.74
N ILE A 419 1.09 -8.67 -0.95
CA ILE A 419 -0.36 -8.87 -0.81
C ILE A 419 -1.02 -7.82 0.06
N GLU A 420 -1.01 -6.56 -0.39
CA GLU A 420 -1.66 -5.45 0.28
C GLU A 420 -2.81 -4.88 -0.54
N TYR A 421 -3.94 -4.65 0.12
CA TYR A 421 -5.06 -3.91 -0.43
C TYR A 421 -5.09 -2.55 0.25
N ASP A 422 -5.39 -1.52 -0.53
CA ASP A 422 -5.84 -0.24 0.00
C ASP A 422 -7.12 -0.42 0.83
N GLN A 423 -7.48 0.60 1.62
CA GLN A 423 -8.65 0.54 2.50
C GLN A 423 -9.93 0.20 1.72
N PHE A 424 -10.09 0.79 0.53
CA PHE A 424 -11.24 0.53 -0.34
C PHE A 424 -11.33 -0.95 -0.76
N GLY A 425 -10.23 -1.53 -1.24
CA GLY A 425 -10.15 -2.94 -1.63
C GLY A 425 -10.41 -3.90 -0.46
N ARG A 426 -10.01 -3.53 0.78
CA ARG A 426 -10.33 -4.30 2.00
C ARG A 426 -11.83 -4.27 2.29
N ILE A 427 -12.45 -3.09 2.26
CA ILE A 427 -13.88 -2.90 2.54
C ILE A 427 -14.74 -3.68 1.54
N GLU A 428 -14.43 -3.61 0.25
CA GLU A 428 -15.14 -4.37 -0.79
C GLU A 428 -15.09 -5.89 -0.55
N ARG A 429 -14.03 -6.37 0.10
CA ARG A 429 -13.84 -7.79 0.43
C ARG A 429 -14.49 -8.21 1.75
N GLY A 430 -15.13 -7.27 2.45
CA GLY A 430 -15.86 -7.50 3.69
C GLY A 430 -15.06 -7.18 4.97
N ALA A 431 -13.96 -6.44 4.86
CA ALA A 431 -13.30 -5.89 6.05
C ALA A 431 -14.12 -4.73 6.64
N GLU A 432 -14.13 -4.62 7.96
CA GLU A 432 -14.68 -3.44 8.64
C GLU A 432 -13.78 -2.23 8.40
N PRO A 433 -14.33 -1.07 7.98
CA PRO A 433 -13.56 0.16 7.90
C PRO A 433 -13.07 0.56 9.29
N LYS A 434 -11.81 0.99 9.38
CA LYS A 434 -11.24 1.59 10.59
C LYS A 434 -10.51 2.87 10.22
N ASP A 435 -10.81 3.95 10.94
CA ASP A 435 -10.12 5.23 10.86
C ASP A 435 -9.98 5.78 9.42
N LEU A 436 -11.07 5.70 8.64
CA LEU A 436 -11.09 6.23 7.28
C LEU A 436 -10.92 7.74 7.28
N ARG A 437 -10.05 8.23 6.40
CA ARG A 437 -9.88 9.67 6.21
C ARG A 437 -11.10 10.28 5.51
N ALA A 438 -11.37 11.55 5.72
CA ALA A 438 -12.51 12.21 5.08
C ALA A 438 -12.46 12.11 3.54
N SER A 439 -11.29 12.23 2.91
CA SER A 439 -11.10 12.02 1.47
C SER A 439 -11.45 10.59 1.01
N GLU A 440 -11.17 9.59 1.84
CA GLU A 440 -11.50 8.18 1.58
C GLU A 440 -13.00 7.95 1.72
N VAL A 441 -13.63 8.54 2.73
CA VAL A 441 -15.09 8.51 2.91
C VAL A 441 -15.80 9.16 1.72
N LEU A 442 -15.35 10.33 1.27
CA LEU A 442 -15.91 11.02 0.11
C LEU A 442 -15.77 10.20 -1.18
N SER A 443 -14.61 9.56 -1.37
CA SER A 443 -14.35 8.70 -2.52
C SER A 443 -15.21 7.44 -2.50
N LEU A 444 -15.35 6.81 -1.33
CA LEU A 444 -16.24 5.67 -1.12
C LEU A 444 -17.71 6.05 -1.38
N LEU A 445 -18.15 7.21 -0.88
CA LEU A 445 -19.50 7.72 -1.08
C LEU A 445 -19.83 7.89 -2.57
N ARG A 446 -18.95 8.55 -3.34
CA ARG A 446 -19.12 8.68 -4.80
C ARG A 446 -19.22 7.32 -5.48
N THR A 447 -18.33 6.40 -5.12
CA THR A 447 -18.35 5.05 -5.69
C THR A 447 -19.68 4.36 -5.40
N ARG A 448 -20.22 4.47 -4.18
CA ARG A 448 -21.52 3.87 -3.83
C ARG A 448 -22.69 4.54 -4.54
N LEU A 449 -22.71 5.87 -4.64
CA LEU A 449 -23.74 6.61 -5.38
C LEU A 449 -23.75 6.21 -6.87
N ALA A 450 -22.57 6.16 -7.49
CA ALA A 450 -22.41 5.71 -8.86
C ALA A 450 -22.84 4.25 -9.04
N GLU A 451 -22.44 3.34 -8.14
CA GLU A 451 -22.86 1.94 -8.16
C GLU A 451 -24.38 1.79 -8.13
N HIS A 452 -25.08 2.63 -7.37
CA HIS A 452 -26.54 2.63 -7.31
C HIS A 452 -27.23 3.40 -8.46
N GLY A 453 -26.45 3.91 -9.42
CA GLY A 453 -26.97 4.64 -10.58
C GLY A 453 -27.54 6.01 -10.23
N ILE A 454 -27.13 6.60 -9.11
CA ILE A 454 -27.55 7.95 -8.74
C ILE A 454 -26.79 8.94 -9.64
N PRO A 455 -27.49 9.76 -10.44
CA PRO A 455 -26.81 10.68 -11.35
C PRO A 455 -26.17 11.84 -10.57
N ASP A 456 -25.06 12.37 -11.09
CA ASP A 456 -24.35 13.52 -10.51
C ASP A 456 -25.17 14.82 -10.49
N THR A 457 -26.35 14.83 -11.11
CA THR A 457 -27.34 15.92 -11.02
C THR A 457 -28.21 15.82 -9.77
N ALA A 458 -28.35 14.64 -9.18
CA ALA A 458 -29.17 14.41 -7.99
C ALA A 458 -28.47 14.84 -6.69
N TYR A 459 -27.13 14.97 -6.72
CA TYR A 459 -26.34 15.33 -5.56
C TYR A 459 -25.16 16.25 -5.90
N ARG A 460 -24.66 16.96 -4.89
CA ARG A 460 -23.38 17.68 -4.91
C ARG A 460 -22.61 17.42 -3.61
N ILE A 461 -21.30 17.44 -3.72
CA ILE A 461 -20.38 17.40 -2.58
C ILE A 461 -19.53 18.67 -2.65
N GLY A 462 -19.37 19.38 -1.53
CA GLY A 462 -18.66 20.66 -1.45
C GLY A 462 -19.57 21.83 -1.77
N THR A 463 -19.62 22.26 -3.04
CA THR A 463 -20.41 23.44 -3.42
C THR A 463 -21.90 23.11 -3.55
N PRO A 464 -22.80 23.90 -2.92
CA PRO A 464 -24.24 23.68 -3.05
C PRO A 464 -24.69 23.86 -4.50
N ALA A 465 -25.63 23.02 -4.94
CA ALA A 465 -26.39 23.26 -6.16
C ALA A 465 -27.90 23.20 -5.89
N GLU A 466 -28.60 23.96 -6.70
CA GLU A 466 -30.06 24.06 -6.73
C GLU A 466 -30.70 22.70 -7.03
N GLY A 467 -31.74 22.34 -6.26
CA GLY A 467 -32.52 21.12 -6.46
C GLY A 467 -31.82 19.79 -6.12
N ALA A 468 -30.49 19.79 -5.98
CA ALA A 468 -29.69 18.63 -5.64
C ALA A 468 -29.53 18.46 -4.12
N TRP A 469 -29.37 17.21 -3.67
CA TRP A 469 -28.92 16.93 -2.31
C TRP A 469 -27.45 17.29 -2.17
N CYS A 470 -27.12 18.14 -1.21
CA CYS A 470 -25.77 18.63 -1.00
C CYS A 470 -25.21 18.04 0.29
N LEU A 471 -23.95 17.58 0.23
CA LEU A 471 -23.09 17.33 1.38
C LEU A 471 -22.01 18.41 1.37
N ARG A 472 -21.95 19.27 2.38
CA ARG A 472 -20.95 20.33 2.44
C ARG A 472 -20.40 20.56 3.84
N ARG A 473 -19.20 21.10 3.90
CA ARG A 473 -18.58 21.54 5.15
C ARG A 473 -19.12 22.93 5.53
N THR A 474 -19.42 23.11 6.81
CA THR A 474 -19.93 24.36 7.41
C THR A 474 -19.27 24.58 8.76
N ASP A 475 -19.50 25.75 9.38
CA ASP A 475 -19.01 26.05 10.74
C ASP A 475 -19.64 25.16 11.83
N GLN A 476 -20.76 24.47 11.52
CA GLN A 476 -21.45 23.54 12.42
C GLN A 476 -21.07 22.07 12.14
N GLY A 477 -20.04 21.83 11.32
CA GLY A 477 -19.65 20.52 10.82
C GLY A 477 -20.22 20.25 9.42
N TRP A 478 -20.52 18.99 9.14
CA TRP A 478 -20.99 18.51 7.84
C TRP A 478 -22.51 18.63 7.73
N GLU A 479 -22.98 19.42 6.76
CA GLU A 479 -24.39 19.60 6.46
C GLU A 479 -24.83 18.67 5.33
N VAL A 480 -25.98 18.01 5.52
CA VAL A 480 -26.73 17.29 4.48
C VAL A 480 -28.09 17.95 4.31
N ALA A 481 -28.31 18.58 3.17
CA ALA A 481 -29.54 19.33 2.88
C ALA A 481 -29.88 19.33 1.39
N ARG A 482 -31.11 19.75 1.03
CA ARG A 482 -31.50 20.06 -0.35
C ARG A 482 -31.89 21.53 -0.42
N HIS A 483 -31.30 22.32 -1.33
CA HIS A 483 -31.53 23.77 -1.39
C HIS A 483 -32.60 24.20 -2.40
N ALA A 484 -33.30 25.30 -2.10
CA ALA A 484 -34.41 25.84 -2.90
C ALA A 484 -33.94 26.58 -4.16
N GLU A 485 -34.85 26.76 -5.12
CA GLU A 485 -34.60 27.68 -6.24
C GLU A 485 -34.47 29.11 -5.70
N GLY A 486 -33.30 29.74 -5.89
CA GLY A 486 -33.02 31.12 -5.42
C GLY A 486 -31.73 31.35 -4.63
N GLY A 487 -30.96 30.30 -4.27
CA GLY A 487 -29.61 30.43 -3.72
C GLY A 487 -29.30 29.54 -2.50
N PRO A 488 -28.01 29.42 -2.11
CA PRO A 488 -27.51 28.42 -1.15
C PRO A 488 -27.88 28.66 0.33
N THR A 489 -28.70 29.67 0.62
CA THR A 489 -28.96 30.19 1.97
C THR A 489 -30.22 29.64 2.63
N GLU A 490 -31.17 29.05 1.88
CA GLU A 490 -32.39 28.47 2.46
C GLU A 490 -32.60 27.02 1.99
N PRO A 491 -32.57 26.03 2.90
CA PRO A 491 -32.79 24.64 2.55
C PRO A 491 -34.30 24.34 2.38
N LEU A 492 -34.68 23.57 1.35
CA LEU A 492 -36.04 23.07 1.09
C LEU A 492 -36.53 22.03 2.12
N LEU A 493 -35.60 21.33 2.75
CA LEU A 493 -35.83 20.28 3.75
C LEU A 493 -34.94 20.57 4.95
N GLU A 494 -35.33 20.13 6.14
CA GLU A 494 -34.53 20.31 7.36
C GLU A 494 -33.09 19.85 7.12
N ALA A 495 -32.15 20.79 7.28
CA ALA A 495 -30.73 20.53 7.18
C ALA A 495 -30.30 19.65 8.36
N GLN A 496 -29.59 18.57 8.06
CA GLN A 496 -29.01 17.70 9.07
C GLN A 496 -27.53 18.02 9.21
N TYR A 497 -27.07 18.22 10.44
CA TYR A 497 -25.68 18.54 10.75
C TYR A 497 -25.02 17.37 11.49
N PHE A 498 -23.80 17.05 11.08
CA PHE A 498 -23.01 15.97 11.64
C PHE A 498 -21.62 16.51 12.00
N PRO A 499 -21.06 16.15 13.17
CA PRO A 499 -19.71 16.55 13.53
C PRO A 499 -18.64 15.87 12.65
N GLU A 500 -18.93 14.66 12.18
CA GLU A 500 -18.01 13.82 11.40
C GLU A 500 -18.57 13.55 10.00
N ILE A 501 -17.66 13.35 9.04
CA ILE A 501 -18.00 13.11 7.64
C ILE A 501 -18.65 11.75 7.40
N GLU A 502 -18.27 10.71 8.15
CA GLU A 502 -18.77 9.36 7.90
C GLU A 502 -20.30 9.24 8.17
N PRO A 503 -20.84 9.72 9.30
CA PRO A 503 -22.28 9.84 9.50
C PRO A 503 -22.98 10.70 8.43
N ALA A 504 -22.38 11.81 8.02
CA ALA A 504 -22.94 12.69 6.99
C ALA A 504 -23.04 12.00 5.62
N ALA A 505 -21.98 11.30 5.22
CA ALA A 505 -21.93 10.52 3.99
C ALA A 505 -22.98 9.39 3.99
N ARG A 506 -23.14 8.68 5.12
CA ARG A 506 -24.20 7.67 5.31
C ARG A 506 -25.59 8.29 5.17
N ALA A 507 -25.81 9.48 5.74
CA ALA A 507 -27.09 10.19 5.66
C ALA A 507 -27.42 10.65 4.23
N LEU A 508 -26.44 11.16 3.48
CA LEU A 508 -26.63 11.52 2.07
C LEU A 508 -26.96 10.29 1.23
N LEU A 509 -26.16 9.22 1.36
CA LEU A 509 -26.39 7.96 0.65
C LEU A 509 -27.78 7.39 0.97
N GLY A 510 -28.14 7.30 2.25
CA GLY A 510 -29.44 6.82 2.68
C GLY A 510 -30.59 7.68 2.15
N SER A 511 -30.44 9.01 2.14
CA SER A 511 -31.45 9.94 1.63
C SER A 511 -31.74 9.75 0.14
N LEU A 512 -30.70 9.48 -0.65
CA LEU A 512 -30.80 9.26 -2.09
C LEU A 512 -31.35 7.86 -2.43
N LEU A 513 -31.04 6.85 -1.62
CA LEU A 513 -31.51 5.47 -1.83
C LEU A 513 -32.93 5.20 -1.33
N LEU A 514 -33.34 5.80 -0.21
CA LEU A 514 -34.69 5.61 0.36
C LEU A 514 -35.77 6.34 -0.43
N TYR A 515 -35.43 7.44 -1.09
CA TYR A 515 -36.37 8.26 -1.85
C TYR A 515 -35.91 8.42 -3.31
N PRO A 516 -35.89 7.35 -4.11
CA PRO A 516 -35.26 7.32 -5.43
C PRO A 516 -35.91 8.28 -6.44
N GLY A 517 -37.20 8.62 -6.29
CA GLY A 517 -37.88 9.66 -7.08
C GLY A 517 -37.35 11.08 -6.84
N ARG A 518 -36.39 11.25 -5.92
CA ARG A 518 -35.63 12.49 -5.70
C ARG A 518 -34.30 12.53 -6.48
N GLY A 519 -33.89 11.42 -7.09
CA GLY A 519 -32.88 11.40 -8.14
C GLY A 519 -33.56 11.64 -9.47
N ALA A 520 -33.40 12.83 -10.06
CA ALA A 520 -34.01 13.12 -11.35
C ALA A 520 -33.40 12.19 -12.42
N VAL A 521 -34.15 11.18 -12.83
CA VAL A 521 -33.85 10.34 -14.00
C VAL A 521 -34.44 11.07 -15.23
N PRO A 522 -33.67 11.34 -16.29
CA PRO A 522 -34.25 11.77 -17.56
C PRO A 522 -35.25 10.70 -18.05
N ALA A 523 -36.44 11.13 -18.48
CA ALA A 523 -37.58 10.27 -18.85
C ALA A 523 -37.25 9.17 -19.91
N ASP A 524 -36.08 9.25 -20.54
CA ASP A 524 -35.59 8.30 -21.55
C ASP A 524 -35.09 6.96 -20.93
N GLN A 525 -34.91 6.87 -19.61
CA GLN A 525 -34.47 5.65 -18.91
C GLN A 525 -35.58 4.89 -18.15
N GLU A 526 -36.82 5.40 -18.14
CA GLU A 526 -37.94 4.84 -17.38
C GLU A 526 -38.61 3.61 -18.03
N ALA A 527 -38.17 3.20 -19.22
CA ALA A 527 -38.74 2.07 -19.95
C ALA A 527 -38.03 0.73 -19.63
N ALA A 528 -38.12 0.25 -18.39
CA ALA A 528 -37.96 -1.17 -18.07
C ALA A 528 -38.66 -1.51 -16.74
N GLU A 529 -39.81 -2.17 -16.82
CA GLU A 529 -40.53 -2.70 -15.65
C GLU A 529 -39.64 -3.63 -14.81
N PRO A 530 -39.71 -3.59 -13.47
CA PRO A 530 -39.11 -4.62 -12.64
C PRO A 530 -40.00 -5.86 -12.64
N ALA A 531 -39.44 -7.00 -13.04
CA ALA A 531 -40.10 -8.29 -12.91
C ALA A 531 -40.26 -8.68 -11.43
N ALA A 532 -41.49 -9.02 -11.05
CA ALA A 532 -41.83 -9.60 -9.76
C ALA A 532 -41.40 -11.08 -9.70
N GLN A 533 -40.91 -11.50 -8.52
CA GLN A 533 -40.54 -12.88 -8.08
C GLN A 533 -39.06 -13.28 -8.25
N ALA A 534 -38.42 -13.70 -7.14
CA ALA A 534 -37.00 -14.09 -6.98
C ALA A 534 -36.66 -15.47 -7.61
N PRO A 535 -35.38 -15.94 -7.77
CA PRO A 535 -34.05 -15.35 -7.58
C PRO A 535 -33.16 -15.52 -8.85
N ASP A 536 -33.47 -14.86 -9.97
CA ASP A 536 -32.64 -14.92 -11.18
C ASP A 536 -31.89 -13.60 -11.38
N TRP A 537 -30.56 -13.70 -11.47
CA TRP A 537 -29.73 -12.54 -11.78
C TRP A 537 -29.92 -12.17 -13.27
N PRO A 538 -30.16 -10.90 -13.60
CA PRO A 538 -30.47 -10.49 -14.98
C PRO A 538 -29.27 -10.61 -15.93
N ILE A 539 -28.07 -10.78 -15.38
CA ILE A 539 -26.84 -11.01 -16.13
C ILE A 539 -26.27 -12.36 -15.68
N LEU A 540 -26.04 -13.25 -16.63
CA LEU A 540 -25.47 -14.57 -16.39
C LEU A 540 -24.04 -14.68 -16.96
N PRO A 541 -23.18 -15.52 -16.37
CA PRO A 541 -21.87 -15.82 -16.93
C PRO A 541 -22.00 -16.45 -18.32
N MET A 542 -21.19 -15.96 -19.26
CA MET A 542 -21.10 -16.55 -20.60
C MET A 542 -20.33 -17.88 -20.59
N ARG A 543 -20.40 -18.60 -21.71
CA ARG A 543 -19.73 -19.91 -21.86
C ARG A 543 -18.24 -19.79 -21.54
N GLY A 544 -17.77 -20.62 -20.62
CA GLY A 544 -16.37 -20.66 -20.18
C GLY A 544 -16.06 -19.77 -18.98
N GLU A 545 -16.96 -18.83 -18.61
CA GLU A 545 -16.83 -18.04 -17.38
C GLU A 545 -17.29 -18.85 -16.15
N PRO A 546 -16.75 -18.57 -14.95
CA PRO A 546 -17.16 -19.23 -13.72
C PRO A 546 -18.65 -19.05 -13.44
N PRO A 547 -19.35 -20.07 -12.90
CA PRO A 547 -20.77 -19.97 -12.56
C PRO A 547 -21.00 -19.00 -11.39
N LEU A 548 -22.22 -18.46 -11.25
CA LEU A 548 -22.55 -17.47 -10.20
C LEU A 548 -22.38 -17.98 -8.77
N THR A 549 -22.27 -19.30 -8.57
CA THR A 549 -21.95 -19.91 -7.27
C THR A 549 -20.53 -19.61 -6.81
N PHE A 550 -19.64 -19.17 -7.71
CA PHE A 550 -18.25 -18.83 -7.40
C PHE A 550 -18.11 -17.36 -6.94
N PHE A 551 -19.22 -16.65 -6.77
CA PHE A 551 -19.25 -15.26 -6.35
C PHE A 551 -20.15 -15.09 -5.12
N ARG A 552 -19.67 -14.36 -4.11
CA ARG A 552 -20.48 -13.90 -2.96
C ARG A 552 -20.84 -12.42 -3.13
N ALA A 553 -21.72 -11.93 -2.26
CA ALA A 553 -22.12 -10.51 -2.20
C ALA A 553 -22.56 -9.93 -3.56
N LYS A 554 -23.27 -10.76 -4.34
CA LYS A 554 -23.74 -10.38 -5.68
C LYS A 554 -24.73 -9.23 -5.59
N ARG A 555 -24.59 -8.21 -6.44
CA ARG A 555 -25.53 -7.09 -6.55
C ARG A 555 -25.49 -6.46 -7.93
N MET A 556 -26.57 -5.83 -8.36
CA MET A 556 -26.58 -5.04 -9.60
C MET A 556 -25.99 -3.66 -9.31
N VAL A 557 -25.03 -3.23 -10.12
CA VAL A 557 -24.42 -1.90 -10.03
C VAL A 557 -24.30 -1.25 -11.40
N VAL A 558 -24.15 0.07 -11.43
CA VAL A 558 -23.76 0.82 -12.64
C VAL A 558 -22.28 1.19 -12.52
N LEU A 559 -21.46 0.72 -13.45
CA LEU A 559 -20.09 1.21 -13.59
C LEU A 559 -20.11 2.52 -14.36
N PRO A 560 -19.59 3.64 -13.81
CA PRO A 560 -19.59 4.92 -14.49
C PRO A 560 -18.63 4.94 -15.68
N ALA A 561 -18.84 5.90 -16.58
CA ALA A 561 -17.85 6.22 -17.61
C ALA A 561 -16.52 6.64 -16.96
N GLY A 562 -15.41 6.28 -17.58
CA GLY A 562 -14.07 6.47 -17.02
C GLY A 562 -13.58 5.33 -16.12
N THR A 563 -14.45 4.36 -15.77
CA THR A 563 -14.02 3.18 -14.99
C THR A 563 -13.05 2.34 -15.81
N ARG A 564 -11.88 2.06 -15.24
CA ARG A 564 -10.95 1.05 -15.78
C ARG A 564 -11.27 -0.33 -15.24
N VAL A 565 -11.31 -1.31 -16.13
CA VAL A 565 -11.56 -2.71 -15.80
C VAL A 565 -10.49 -3.59 -16.43
N LEU A 566 -10.16 -4.66 -15.70
CA LEU A 566 -9.16 -5.63 -16.09
C LEU A 566 -9.83 -6.93 -16.55
N ARG A 567 -9.33 -7.57 -17.61
CA ARG A 567 -9.78 -8.90 -18.03
C ARG A 567 -8.62 -9.88 -18.09
N PHE A 568 -8.90 -11.11 -17.65
CA PHE A 568 -8.07 -12.29 -17.83
C PHE A 568 -8.81 -13.33 -18.71
N GLY A 569 -8.40 -13.42 -19.98
CA GLY A 569 -9.00 -14.23 -21.04
C GLY A 569 -9.48 -13.40 -22.25
N ASN A 570 -9.70 -14.08 -23.38
CA ASN A 570 -10.17 -13.50 -24.65
C ASN A 570 -11.44 -12.66 -24.54
N GLU A 571 -11.72 -11.78 -25.49
CA GLU A 571 -12.86 -10.84 -25.45
C GLU A 571 -14.26 -11.47 -25.65
N GLY A 572 -14.35 -12.79 -25.84
CA GLY A 572 -15.61 -13.51 -26.08
C GLY A 572 -16.47 -13.73 -24.83
N GLY A 573 -15.91 -13.54 -23.64
CA GLY A 573 -16.65 -13.63 -22.38
C GLY A 573 -17.06 -12.28 -21.81
N ASN A 574 -17.82 -12.29 -20.72
CA ASN A 574 -18.40 -11.10 -20.11
C ASN A 574 -17.88 -10.80 -18.70
N LEU A 575 -16.88 -11.53 -18.20
CA LEU A 575 -16.28 -11.30 -16.88
C LEU A 575 -15.12 -10.30 -16.96
N VAL A 576 -15.20 -9.19 -16.25
CA VAL A 576 -14.08 -8.28 -16.01
C VAL A 576 -13.91 -8.07 -14.51
N HIS A 577 -12.81 -7.47 -14.09
CA HIS A 577 -12.45 -7.25 -12.70
C HIS A 577 -12.10 -5.77 -12.48
N ALA A 578 -12.11 -5.34 -11.22
CA ALA A 578 -11.55 -4.03 -10.86
C ALA A 578 -10.06 -3.96 -11.29
N GLU A 579 -9.58 -2.78 -11.70
CA GLU A 579 -8.23 -2.58 -12.23
C GLU A 579 -7.11 -3.09 -11.31
N SER A 580 -7.26 -2.92 -9.99
CA SER A 580 -6.30 -3.36 -8.97
C SER A 580 -6.30 -4.88 -8.72
N THR A 581 -7.12 -5.65 -9.43
CA THR A 581 -7.24 -7.10 -9.22
C THR A 581 -6.00 -7.84 -9.69
N ARG A 582 -5.43 -8.64 -8.80
CA ARG A 582 -4.35 -9.59 -9.14
C ARG A 582 -4.93 -10.92 -9.56
N PHE A 583 -4.19 -11.63 -10.41
CA PHE A 583 -4.66 -12.88 -10.98
C PHE A 583 -5.08 -13.95 -9.93
N PRO A 584 -4.35 -14.19 -8.82
CA PRO A 584 -4.72 -15.20 -7.81
C PRO A 584 -6.10 -14.96 -7.20
N GLU A 585 -6.52 -13.72 -7.16
CA GLU A 585 -7.77 -13.32 -6.54
C GLU A 585 -8.97 -13.66 -7.41
N THR A 586 -8.76 -13.82 -8.71
CA THR A 586 -9.82 -14.11 -9.66
C THR A 586 -10.35 -15.53 -9.53
N SER A 587 -9.58 -16.42 -8.87
CA SER A 587 -9.86 -17.86 -8.82
C SER A 587 -10.00 -18.52 -10.21
N LEU A 588 -9.42 -17.90 -11.24
CA LEU A 588 -9.42 -18.41 -12.61
C LEU A 588 -8.25 -19.38 -12.85
N GLY A 589 -8.40 -20.23 -13.86
CA GLY A 589 -7.31 -21.13 -14.27
C GLY A 589 -6.14 -20.36 -14.87
N GLN A 590 -4.90 -20.69 -14.45
CA GLN A 590 -3.67 -19.93 -14.74
C GLN A 590 -3.44 -19.56 -16.21
N GLN A 591 -3.92 -20.38 -17.16
CA GLN A 591 -3.85 -20.09 -18.59
C GLN A 591 -4.44 -18.72 -18.97
N ARG A 592 -5.44 -18.22 -18.22
CA ARG A 592 -6.08 -16.92 -18.48
C ARG A 592 -5.22 -15.72 -18.10
N GLU A 593 -4.19 -15.91 -17.30
CA GLU A 593 -3.28 -14.82 -16.88
C GLU A 593 -2.52 -14.23 -18.07
N PHE A 594 -2.17 -15.07 -19.05
CA PHE A 594 -1.42 -14.67 -20.24
C PHE A 594 -2.27 -13.86 -21.23
N GLU A 595 -3.60 -13.96 -21.16
CA GLU A 595 -4.55 -13.20 -21.97
C GLU A 595 -5.09 -12.01 -21.16
N ARG A 596 -4.20 -11.13 -20.69
CA ARG A 596 -4.55 -9.95 -19.91
C ARG A 596 -4.81 -8.72 -20.80
N GLY A 597 -5.86 -7.96 -20.50
CA GLY A 597 -6.11 -6.65 -21.12
C GLY A 597 -6.80 -5.67 -20.19
N THR A 598 -6.47 -4.39 -20.30
CA THR A 598 -7.12 -3.28 -19.58
C THR A 598 -8.06 -2.54 -20.53
N TYR A 599 -9.20 -2.12 -20.00
CA TYR A 599 -10.26 -1.50 -20.77
C TYR A 599 -10.86 -0.32 -20.00
N LEU A 600 -11.26 0.71 -20.73
CA LEU A 600 -11.87 1.93 -20.20
C LEU A 600 -13.33 2.01 -20.63
N LEU A 601 -14.24 2.17 -19.68
CA LEU A 601 -15.66 2.42 -19.97
C LEU A 601 -15.84 3.83 -20.54
N ARG A 602 -16.50 3.96 -21.69
CA ARG A 602 -16.79 5.26 -22.32
C ARG A 602 -18.18 5.79 -21.98
N ARG A 603 -19.07 4.92 -21.51
CA ARG A 603 -20.41 5.26 -21.01
C ARG A 603 -20.77 4.37 -19.81
N PRO A 604 -21.73 4.78 -18.97
CA PRO A 604 -22.18 3.96 -17.85
C PRO A 604 -22.72 2.60 -18.31
N LEU A 605 -22.37 1.53 -17.59
CA LEU A 605 -22.84 0.17 -17.88
C LEU A 605 -23.41 -0.48 -16.62
N ARG A 606 -24.65 -0.98 -16.72
CA ARG A 606 -25.27 -1.78 -15.66
C ARG A 606 -24.71 -3.20 -15.71
N VAL A 607 -24.08 -3.64 -14.62
CA VAL A 607 -23.37 -4.91 -14.49
C VAL A 607 -23.83 -5.65 -13.24
N LEU A 608 -23.56 -6.96 -13.21
CA LEU A 608 -23.66 -7.75 -11.99
C LEU A 608 -22.28 -7.79 -11.34
N THR A 609 -22.13 -7.21 -10.17
CA THR A 609 -20.89 -7.32 -9.40
C THR A 609 -20.96 -8.45 -8.38
N GLY A 610 -19.82 -8.97 -7.98
CA GLY A 610 -19.67 -9.91 -6.87
C GLY A 610 -18.20 -10.11 -6.50
N VAL A 611 -17.96 -10.74 -5.36
CA VAL A 611 -16.61 -11.08 -4.88
C VAL A 611 -16.33 -12.55 -5.16
N THR A 612 -15.25 -12.88 -5.85
CA THR A 612 -14.89 -14.26 -6.16
C THR A 612 -14.60 -15.07 -4.89
N LEU A 613 -15.02 -16.34 -4.88
CA LEU A 613 -14.72 -17.29 -3.81
C LEU A 613 -13.37 -17.98 -4.05
N PRO A 614 -12.69 -18.47 -2.98
CA PRO A 614 -11.52 -19.31 -3.13
C PRO A 614 -11.83 -20.57 -3.94
N TRP A 615 -10.99 -20.91 -4.92
CA TRP A 615 -11.16 -22.10 -5.74
C TRP A 615 -9.82 -22.61 -6.30
N ALA A 616 -9.68 -23.92 -6.44
CA ALA A 616 -8.50 -24.56 -7.02
C ALA A 616 -7.15 -24.13 -6.39
N GLY A 617 -7.12 -23.88 -5.08
CA GLY A 617 -5.92 -23.45 -4.36
C GLY A 617 -5.62 -21.95 -4.45
N LEU A 618 -6.45 -21.19 -5.16
CA LEU A 618 -6.39 -19.74 -5.22
C LEU A 618 -7.26 -19.09 -4.13
N PRO A 619 -6.83 -17.96 -3.55
CA PRO A 619 -7.49 -17.33 -2.40
C PRO A 619 -8.84 -16.69 -2.73
N GLY A 620 -9.13 -16.38 -4.00
CA GLY A 620 -10.32 -15.60 -4.36
C GLY A 620 -10.25 -14.16 -3.83
N GLY A 621 -11.40 -13.50 -3.76
CA GLY A 621 -11.56 -12.15 -3.21
C GLY A 621 -11.61 -11.03 -4.26
N ALA A 622 -11.32 -11.29 -5.53
CA ALA A 622 -11.42 -10.29 -6.58
C ALA A 622 -12.83 -9.70 -6.67
N ILE A 623 -12.90 -8.39 -6.86
CA ILE A 623 -14.13 -7.72 -7.29
C ILE A 623 -14.31 -8.03 -8.77
N ALA A 624 -15.41 -8.68 -9.10
CA ALA A 624 -15.74 -9.14 -10.42
C ALA A 624 -17.01 -8.47 -10.92
N TYR A 625 -17.00 -8.04 -12.18
CA TYR A 625 -18.13 -7.46 -12.88
C TYR A 625 -18.49 -8.34 -14.08
N LEU A 626 -19.71 -8.86 -14.09
CA LEU A 626 -20.31 -9.52 -15.23
C LEU A 626 -21.04 -8.47 -16.07
N LEU A 627 -20.52 -8.24 -17.27
CA LEU A 627 -21.10 -7.37 -18.28
C LEU A 627 -22.37 -8.00 -18.86
N PRO A 628 -23.35 -7.20 -19.31
CA PRO A 628 -24.61 -7.72 -19.87
C PRO A 628 -24.42 -8.44 -21.21
N ARG A 629 -23.28 -8.25 -21.87
CA ARG A 629 -22.88 -8.84 -23.16
C ARG A 629 -21.39 -9.13 -23.13
N ALA A 630 -20.90 -9.87 -24.13
CA ALA A 630 -19.47 -10.16 -24.28
C ALA A 630 -18.68 -8.85 -24.38
N LEU A 631 -17.45 -8.84 -23.85
CA LEU A 631 -16.59 -7.66 -23.90
C LEU A 631 -16.38 -7.18 -25.34
N GLY A 632 -16.19 -8.10 -26.29
CA GLY A 632 -16.07 -7.79 -27.72
C GLY A 632 -17.25 -6.97 -28.27
N GLN A 633 -18.48 -7.24 -27.84
CA GLN A 633 -19.65 -6.47 -28.29
C GLN A 633 -19.68 -5.06 -27.69
N HIS A 634 -19.19 -4.88 -26.46
CA HIS A 634 -19.07 -3.56 -25.86
C HIS A 634 -17.96 -2.73 -26.52
N LEU A 635 -16.89 -3.38 -27.01
CA LEU A 635 -15.87 -2.76 -27.85
C LEU A 635 -16.45 -2.30 -29.20
N GLU A 636 -17.19 -3.18 -29.87
CA GLU A 636 -17.83 -2.87 -31.18
C GLU A 636 -18.81 -1.70 -31.09
N THR A 637 -19.56 -1.60 -29.98
CA THR A 637 -20.53 -0.51 -29.78
C THR A 637 -19.92 0.76 -29.21
N GLY A 638 -18.61 0.80 -28.96
CA GLY A 638 -17.91 1.92 -28.33
C GLY A 638 -18.31 2.17 -26.87
N ALA A 639 -18.96 1.21 -26.21
CA ALA A 639 -19.29 1.32 -24.79
C ALA A 639 -18.05 1.22 -23.90
N ILE A 640 -17.10 0.41 -24.35
CA ILE A 640 -15.81 0.15 -23.73
C ILE A 640 -14.75 0.34 -24.82
N GLU A 641 -13.58 0.82 -24.44
CA GLU A 641 -12.41 0.92 -25.30
C GLU A 641 -11.24 0.14 -24.68
N ARG A 642 -10.32 -0.36 -25.52
CA ARG A 642 -9.05 -0.92 -25.04
C ARG A 642 -8.20 0.23 -24.51
N ASP A 643 -7.72 0.12 -23.28
CA ASP A 643 -6.79 1.09 -22.71
C ASP A 643 -5.36 0.54 -22.83
N PRO A 644 -4.52 1.05 -23.74
CA PRO A 644 -3.13 0.60 -23.87
C PRO A 644 -2.25 1.06 -22.69
N GLY A 645 -2.75 1.95 -21.81
CA GLY A 645 -2.00 2.63 -20.76
C GLY A 645 -1.68 1.79 -19.52
N HIS A 646 -1.30 0.52 -19.66
CA HIS A 646 -0.59 -0.24 -18.61
C HIS A 646 -0.04 -1.59 -19.12
N GLN A 647 0.55 -1.63 -20.33
CA GLN A 647 1.42 -2.76 -20.69
C GLN A 647 2.75 -2.60 -19.96
N GLY A 648 2.84 -3.18 -18.76
CA GLY A 648 4.14 -3.55 -18.18
C GLY A 648 4.91 -4.36 -19.23
N ASP A 649 6.17 -4.00 -19.41
CA ASP A 649 7.09 -4.44 -20.46
C ASP A 649 6.81 -5.83 -21.04
N ARG A 650 6.35 -5.86 -22.29
CA ARG A 650 6.60 -6.98 -23.19
C ARG A 650 7.93 -6.74 -23.89
N ARG A 651 8.99 -7.37 -23.40
CA ARG A 651 10.06 -7.93 -24.25
C ARG A 651 10.47 -9.28 -23.72
#